data_AF-A0A6N9AED1-F1
#
_entry.id   AF-A0A6N9AED1-F1
#
_cell.length_a   1.000
_cell.length_b   1.000
_cell.length_c   1.000
_cell.angle_alpha   90.00
_cell.angle_beta   90.00
_cell.angle_gamma   90.00
#
_symmetry.space_group_name_H-M   'P 1'
#
loop_
_entity.id
_entity.type
_entity.pdbx_description
1 polymer ?
#
loop_
_entity_poly.entity_id
_entity_poly.type
_entity_poly.pdbx_seq_one_letter_code
_entity_poly.pdbx_strand_id
1 'polypeptide(L)'
;MTRLSILLAVGLATIAPVTPENTLVRTVDEFREAVRHAQPGDTITMANGIWRDANLVFDADGAEGDSITVRAETPGDVILTGQSRLRIGGQYLKVEGLWFHRGALDRGHVIAFRTDRAARHSRITNCAVTEFNPDNWLLQYKWVSVYGTHNRVDHCYFAGKTHDGATLVVWLADPPDDEPNYHRIDHNHFGHRPELGKNGGETIRIGTSSRSMQDSYTVVEHNLFERTNGEHEIISNKSGHNTYQHNTFLEAQGALTLRHGNNATIRENWFLGRGKPGTGGVRVIGEDHLVTHNYFSELEGDSSRASLSVMNGIPNSPLNRYFQVKRPVITQNTFVGTRVSILFGLGADGEKTLLPEDVLFGQNVIFTENGKSVVTAYVSADDVTWSENVFYGTQLGIQSPPGIRWENPELISGPYGLQYPSPEGTASGKGASPTYPPLSPPDVGPSWWGQPWDPEVLVDSARVLPDFSYAGYKGGEEPPPNPDVTLDVTDYGATGDDMNDDTEGFKRAIQAAHKQEGWVVIGIPKGRFHLSDVMLLERDSLIVRGSGVSETVISIEKPLGSLDVAGEFSEPSDTSRVQGRVASPYSNWGGMFWFRRSRMPAGESHTSIEVGMEHLSIEFNSVPYGGHHLEDGYNAVYFEGVRNGWMRDVEIKNADAGIILNMASQVTLENILIAGRGGHYGIHTQDSKHILIENIRVHSNTLHPVGCAGDSGYNVVTASSIGHIYDAGCAEPNLYEGLTVRGDSMGRPILDVEFYSPLVLWNIKIHYDHVRAVRPPVYLGALGDRVTVVGLSSDLPVRMNSGAGGYYEGTNWPGELTVPSLYQYQLGKRLGEI
;
A
#
# COMPACT_ATOMS: atom_id res chain seq x y z
N MET A 1 25.95 17.13 -89.86
CA MET A 1 25.49 16.04 -88.98
C MET A 1 25.77 16.45 -87.55
N THR A 2 24.70 16.82 -86.86
CA THR A 2 24.58 17.08 -85.43
C THR A 2 24.81 15.82 -84.61
N ARG A 3 25.63 15.84 -83.56
CA ARG A 3 25.34 15.14 -82.30
C ARG A 3 25.93 15.90 -81.10
N LEU A 4 24.97 16.35 -80.30
CA LEU A 4 24.99 17.13 -79.08
C LEU A 4 25.76 16.42 -77.95
N SER A 5 26.66 17.14 -77.28
CA SER A 5 27.21 16.75 -75.96
C SER A 5 26.36 17.44 -74.89
N ILE A 6 25.60 16.67 -74.11
CA ILE A 6 24.83 17.18 -72.97
C ILE A 6 25.75 17.15 -71.75
N LEU A 7 26.17 18.32 -71.27
CA LEU A 7 26.75 18.49 -69.94
C LEU A 7 25.63 18.37 -68.91
N LEU A 8 25.69 17.35 -68.05
CA LEU A 8 24.80 17.22 -66.89
C LEU A 8 25.37 18.09 -65.77
N ALA A 9 24.80 19.27 -65.54
CA ALA A 9 25.12 20.10 -64.39
C ALA A 9 24.42 19.52 -63.15
N VAL A 10 25.18 18.86 -62.27
CA VAL A 10 24.72 18.47 -60.94
C VAL A 10 24.70 19.74 -60.08
N GLY A 11 23.54 20.36 -59.95
CA GLY A 11 23.32 21.42 -58.97
C GLY A 11 23.28 20.79 -57.57
N LEU A 12 24.35 20.98 -56.78
CA LEU A 12 24.26 20.81 -55.33
C LEU A 12 23.32 21.91 -54.81
N ALA A 13 22.05 21.55 -54.57
CA ALA A 13 21.17 22.35 -53.73
C ALA A 13 21.70 22.25 -52.30
N THR A 14 22.29 23.34 -51.80
CA THR A 14 22.57 23.51 -50.39
C THR A 14 21.23 23.58 -49.66
N ILE A 15 20.83 22.49 -49.01
CA ILE A 15 19.69 22.47 -48.10
C ILE A 15 20.12 23.32 -46.89
N ALA A 16 19.51 24.49 -46.73
CA ALA A 16 19.68 25.28 -45.52
C ALA A 16 19.17 24.45 -44.33
N PRO A 17 19.88 24.42 -43.18
CA PRO A 17 19.37 23.74 -42.00
C PRO A 17 18.05 24.39 -41.60
N VAL A 18 16.96 23.62 -41.63
CA VAL A 18 15.67 24.05 -41.09
C VAL A 18 15.81 24.03 -39.57
N THR A 19 15.67 25.19 -38.93
CA THR A 19 15.64 25.28 -37.47
C THR A 19 14.36 24.63 -36.94
N PRO A 20 14.44 23.76 -35.92
CA PRO A 20 13.26 23.18 -35.29
C PRO A 20 12.25 24.23 -34.85
N GLU A 21 10.99 24.05 -35.22
CA GLU A 21 9.90 24.95 -34.81
C GLU A 21 9.18 24.43 -33.56
N ASN A 22 8.72 25.35 -32.70
CA ASN A 22 7.83 25.04 -31.58
C ASN A 22 6.45 25.65 -31.83
N THR A 23 5.46 24.79 -32.04
CA THR A 23 4.07 25.19 -32.33
C THR A 23 3.18 24.92 -31.12
N LEU A 24 2.65 25.97 -30.50
CA LEU A 24 1.65 25.87 -29.42
C LEU A 24 0.25 25.65 -30.02
N VAL A 25 -0.44 24.61 -29.57
CA VAL A 25 -1.81 24.26 -29.99
C VAL A 25 -2.77 24.24 -28.80
N ARG A 26 -3.98 24.76 -29.01
CA ARG A 26 -5.05 24.88 -28.01
C ARG A 26 -6.29 24.08 -28.35
N THR A 27 -6.37 23.57 -29.58
CA THR A 27 -7.51 22.78 -30.07
C THR A 27 -7.05 21.55 -30.84
N VAL A 28 -7.94 20.57 -31.00
CA VAL A 28 -7.66 19.35 -31.78
C VAL A 28 -7.42 19.67 -33.26
N ASP A 29 -8.06 20.71 -33.80
CA ASP A 29 -7.85 21.12 -35.20
C ASP A 29 -6.49 21.78 -35.39
N GLU A 30 -6.05 22.62 -34.45
CA GLU A 30 -4.69 23.18 -34.44
C GLU A 30 -3.64 22.06 -34.29
N PHE A 31 -3.87 21.08 -33.41
CA PHE A 31 -3.01 19.90 -33.28
C PHE A 31 -2.90 19.14 -34.61
N ARG A 32 -4.02 18.90 -35.30
CA ARG A 32 -4.05 18.20 -36.58
C ARG A 32 -3.27 18.95 -37.65
N GLU A 33 -3.43 20.27 -37.71
CA GLU A 33 -2.71 21.09 -38.69
C GLU A 33 -1.20 21.14 -38.40
N ALA A 34 -0.82 21.22 -37.12
CA ALA A 34 0.58 21.18 -36.71
C ALA A 34 1.26 19.86 -37.08
N VAL A 35 0.62 18.71 -36.80
CA VAL A 35 1.12 17.38 -37.20
C VAL A 35 1.33 17.29 -38.71
N ARG A 36 0.43 17.89 -39.50
CA ARG A 36 0.47 17.86 -40.97
C ARG A 36 1.67 18.58 -41.58
N HIS A 37 2.23 19.56 -40.87
CA HIS A 37 3.35 20.39 -41.34
C HIS A 37 4.67 20.08 -40.64
N ALA A 38 4.63 19.32 -39.54
CA ALA A 38 5.80 18.99 -38.75
C ALA A 38 6.90 18.31 -39.59
N GLN A 39 8.12 18.79 -39.39
CA GLN A 39 9.37 18.27 -39.93
C GLN A 39 10.20 17.61 -38.80
N PRO A 40 11.15 16.71 -39.13
CA PRO A 40 12.07 16.15 -38.14
C PRO A 40 12.67 17.21 -37.20
N GLY A 41 12.58 16.97 -35.90
CA GLY A 41 13.02 17.88 -34.84
C GLY A 41 11.96 18.84 -34.29
N ASP A 42 10.83 19.03 -34.99
CA ASP A 42 9.79 19.96 -34.55
C ASP A 42 9.11 19.53 -33.24
N THR A 43 8.62 20.51 -32.50
CA THR A 43 7.85 20.32 -31.26
C THR A 43 6.45 20.91 -31.39
N ILE A 44 5.44 20.10 -31.11
CA ILE A 44 4.04 20.50 -30.97
C ILE A 44 3.72 20.52 -29.47
N THR A 45 3.56 21.72 -28.92
CA THR A 45 3.24 21.94 -27.50
C THR A 45 1.72 22.06 -27.33
N MET A 46 1.11 21.19 -26.54
CA MET A 46 -0.30 21.26 -26.18
C MET A 46 -0.50 22.17 -24.97
N ALA A 47 -1.37 23.17 -25.09
CA ALA A 47 -1.65 24.12 -24.02
C ALA A 47 -2.30 23.44 -22.79
N ASN A 48 -1.97 23.95 -21.60
CA ASN A 48 -2.53 23.49 -20.33
C ASN A 48 -4.07 23.54 -20.31
N GLY A 49 -4.68 22.59 -19.61
CA GLY A 49 -6.13 22.53 -19.39
C GLY A 49 -6.73 21.17 -19.74
N ILE A 50 -8.06 21.12 -19.69
CA ILE A 50 -8.83 19.91 -19.96
C ILE A 50 -9.14 19.79 -21.46
N TRP A 51 -8.64 18.72 -22.06
CA TRP A 51 -8.90 18.32 -23.44
C TRP A 51 -9.97 17.21 -23.44
N ARG A 52 -11.23 17.62 -23.57
CA ARG A 52 -12.36 16.69 -23.54
C ARG A 52 -12.64 16.12 -24.93
N ASP A 53 -12.89 14.80 -25.00
CA ASP A 53 -13.24 14.08 -26.23
C ASP A 53 -12.21 14.26 -27.38
N ALA A 54 -10.94 14.43 -27.02
CA ALA A 54 -9.85 14.71 -27.96
C ALA A 54 -9.32 13.43 -28.62
N ASN A 55 -9.60 13.27 -29.92
CA ASN A 55 -9.05 12.17 -30.74
C ASN A 55 -7.79 12.63 -31.47
N LEU A 56 -6.64 12.46 -30.82
CA LEU A 56 -5.34 12.88 -31.32
C LEU A 56 -4.75 11.83 -32.27
N VAL A 57 -4.38 12.26 -33.47
CA VAL A 57 -3.70 11.44 -34.48
C VAL A 57 -2.35 12.06 -34.78
N PHE A 58 -1.29 11.40 -34.33
CA PHE A 58 0.08 11.78 -34.55
C PHE A 58 0.69 10.86 -35.62
N ASP A 59 0.43 11.18 -36.89
CA ASP A 59 0.96 10.44 -38.04
C ASP A 59 1.97 11.31 -38.78
N ALA A 60 3.26 11.03 -38.59
CA ALA A 60 4.36 11.80 -39.16
C ALA A 60 5.63 10.95 -39.24
N ASP A 61 6.65 11.46 -39.94
CA ASP A 61 7.96 10.81 -40.01
C ASP A 61 9.04 11.80 -39.55
N GLY A 62 9.58 11.57 -38.36
CA GLY A 62 10.80 12.20 -37.89
C GLY A 62 12.04 11.54 -38.49
N ALA A 63 13.21 11.88 -37.94
CA ALA A 63 14.48 11.23 -38.29
C ALA A 63 15.22 10.74 -37.05
N GLU A 64 16.18 9.84 -37.25
CA GLU A 64 17.08 9.39 -36.20
C GLU A 64 17.84 10.59 -35.62
N GLY A 65 17.79 10.78 -34.29
CA GLY A 65 18.33 11.96 -33.62
C GLY A 65 17.38 13.17 -33.59
N ASP A 66 16.48 13.30 -34.57
CA ASP A 66 15.58 14.45 -34.76
C ASP A 66 14.10 13.99 -34.75
N SER A 67 13.66 13.45 -33.61
CA SER A 67 12.26 13.03 -33.45
C SER A 67 11.30 14.22 -33.45
N ILE A 68 10.12 14.05 -34.07
CA ILE A 68 9.02 15.00 -33.90
C ILE A 68 8.42 14.77 -32.51
N THR A 69 8.26 15.83 -31.72
CA THR A 69 7.80 15.74 -30.33
C THR A 69 6.42 16.37 -30.16
N VAL A 70 5.47 15.62 -29.63
CA VAL A 70 4.24 16.16 -29.02
C VAL A 70 4.44 16.22 -27.51
N ARG A 71 4.23 17.37 -26.88
CA ARG A 71 4.36 17.49 -25.42
C ARG A 71 3.27 18.33 -24.79
N ALA A 72 3.02 18.10 -23.51
CA ALA A 72 2.31 19.08 -22.68
C ALA A 72 3.12 20.39 -22.53
N GLU A 73 2.42 21.52 -22.39
CA GLU A 73 3.03 22.80 -22.02
C GLU A 73 3.67 22.69 -20.62
N THR A 74 2.88 22.30 -19.62
CA THR A 74 3.33 21.80 -18.32
C THR A 74 2.98 20.32 -18.20
N PRO A 75 3.95 19.40 -17.99
CA PRO A 75 3.67 17.98 -17.78
C PRO A 75 2.65 17.76 -16.66
N GLY A 76 1.63 16.94 -16.92
CA GLY A 76 0.51 16.71 -15.99
C GLY A 76 -0.67 17.68 -16.12
N ASP A 77 -0.47 18.87 -16.71
CA ASP A 77 -1.55 19.89 -16.82
C ASP A 77 -2.33 19.81 -18.13
N VAL A 78 -1.94 18.93 -19.06
CA VAL A 78 -2.74 18.59 -20.25
C VAL A 78 -3.55 17.32 -19.95
N ILE A 79 -4.79 17.52 -19.51
CA ILE A 79 -5.65 16.47 -18.98
C ILE A 79 -6.68 16.06 -20.04
N LEU A 80 -6.51 14.87 -20.60
CA LEU A 80 -7.38 14.27 -21.61
C LEU A 80 -8.53 13.49 -20.94
N THR A 81 -9.76 13.95 -21.13
CA THR A 81 -10.98 13.39 -20.49
C THR A 81 -12.03 12.96 -21.51
N GLY A 82 -13.12 12.33 -21.08
CA GLY A 82 -14.19 11.88 -21.99
C GLY A 82 -13.73 10.74 -22.89
N GLN A 83 -14.07 10.77 -24.19
CA GLN A 83 -13.69 9.76 -25.19
C GLN A 83 -12.32 10.02 -25.85
N SER A 84 -11.42 10.70 -25.13
CA SER A 84 -10.09 11.04 -25.63
C SER A 84 -9.22 9.82 -25.93
N ARG A 85 -8.38 9.93 -26.96
CA ARG A 85 -7.44 8.88 -27.38
C ARG A 85 -6.27 9.45 -28.17
N LEU A 86 -5.18 8.69 -28.24
CA LEU A 86 -3.98 8.99 -29.02
C LEU A 86 -3.61 7.82 -29.94
N ARG A 87 -3.37 8.11 -31.21
CA ARG A 87 -2.86 7.16 -32.20
C ARG A 87 -1.58 7.70 -32.82
N ILE A 88 -0.53 6.89 -32.84
CA ILE A 88 0.81 7.24 -33.32
C ILE A 88 1.15 6.38 -34.53
N GLY A 89 1.55 6.96 -35.66
CA GLY A 89 1.91 6.21 -36.88
C GLY A 89 3.09 6.86 -37.60
N GLY A 90 3.98 6.05 -38.18
CA GLY A 90 5.22 6.53 -38.80
C GLY A 90 6.46 6.19 -37.98
N GLN A 91 7.47 7.05 -37.95
CA GLN A 91 8.74 6.75 -37.28
C GLN A 91 9.39 7.95 -36.59
N TYR A 92 10.19 7.67 -35.56
CA TYR A 92 10.93 8.68 -34.77
C TYR A 92 9.99 9.76 -34.19
N LEU A 93 8.97 9.31 -33.47
CA LEU A 93 7.95 10.16 -32.86
C LEU A 93 8.03 10.08 -31.33
N LYS A 94 7.91 11.21 -30.64
CA LYS A 94 7.93 11.28 -29.17
C LYS A 94 6.67 11.94 -28.63
N VAL A 95 6.07 11.37 -27.59
CA VAL A 95 4.96 11.97 -26.84
C VAL A 95 5.32 12.09 -25.37
N GLU A 96 5.11 13.27 -24.78
CA GLU A 96 5.55 13.58 -23.42
C GLU A 96 4.53 14.37 -22.58
N GLY A 97 4.36 14.00 -21.30
CA GLY A 97 3.69 14.86 -20.31
C GLY A 97 2.15 14.82 -20.33
N LEU A 98 1.53 13.95 -21.13
CA LEU A 98 0.08 13.90 -21.29
C LEU A 98 -0.58 13.03 -20.21
N TRP A 99 -1.77 13.44 -19.74
CA TRP A 99 -2.52 12.68 -18.75
C TRP A 99 -3.94 12.34 -19.20
N PHE A 100 -4.21 11.07 -19.43
CA PHE A 100 -5.56 10.55 -19.69
C PHE A 100 -6.24 10.21 -18.36
N HIS A 101 -7.27 10.96 -17.97
CA HIS A 101 -7.88 10.83 -16.65
C HIS A 101 -9.40 10.76 -16.73
N ARG A 102 -10.01 9.83 -15.97
CA ARG A 102 -11.48 9.74 -15.77
C ARG A 102 -12.31 9.87 -17.05
N GLY A 103 -11.81 9.30 -18.13
CA GLY A 103 -12.53 9.16 -19.39
C GLY A 103 -12.97 7.71 -19.63
N ALA A 104 -13.63 7.48 -20.75
CA ALA A 104 -14.12 6.16 -21.13
C ALA A 104 -14.14 6.01 -22.65
N LEU A 105 -13.85 4.80 -23.14
CA LEU A 105 -14.05 4.44 -24.55
C LEU A 105 -15.11 3.34 -24.68
N ASP A 106 -15.79 3.32 -25.82
CA ASP A 106 -16.69 2.21 -26.16
C ASP A 106 -15.93 0.98 -26.68
N ARG A 107 -14.72 1.18 -27.24
CA ARG A 107 -13.86 0.14 -27.80
C ARG A 107 -12.44 0.64 -28.05
N GLY A 108 -11.51 -0.30 -28.29
CA GLY A 108 -10.20 -0.01 -28.87
C GLY A 108 -9.11 0.20 -27.81
N HIS A 109 -8.44 1.36 -27.87
CA HIS A 109 -7.28 1.66 -27.05
C HIS A 109 -7.22 3.15 -26.70
N VAL A 110 -6.79 3.51 -25.49
CA VAL A 110 -6.55 4.92 -25.10
C VAL A 110 -5.34 5.48 -25.84
N ILE A 111 -4.24 4.73 -25.87
CA ILE A 111 -3.02 5.03 -26.62
C ILE A 111 -2.70 3.83 -27.53
N ALA A 112 -2.48 4.08 -28.82
CA ALA A 112 -2.06 3.06 -29.77
C ALA A 112 -0.88 3.51 -30.62
N PHE A 113 0.15 2.68 -30.73
CA PHE A 113 1.30 2.86 -31.63
C PHE A 113 0.97 2.43 -33.07
N ARG A 114 -0.24 2.77 -33.54
CA ARG A 114 -0.61 2.68 -34.94
C ARG A 114 -1.71 3.67 -35.31
N THR A 115 -1.67 4.07 -36.58
CA THR A 115 -2.79 4.63 -37.34
C THR A 115 -3.25 3.58 -38.35
N ASP A 116 -3.24 3.92 -39.64
CA ASP A 116 -3.29 2.98 -40.75
C ASP A 116 -1.94 2.27 -40.95
N ARG A 117 -0.85 2.83 -40.39
CA ARG A 117 0.48 2.21 -40.31
C ARG A 117 0.99 2.15 -38.87
N ALA A 118 1.82 1.17 -38.56
CA ALA A 118 2.43 1.02 -37.23
C ALA A 118 3.52 2.09 -36.98
N ALA A 119 3.70 2.49 -35.72
CA ALA A 119 4.80 3.35 -35.32
C ALA A 119 6.11 2.55 -35.20
N ARG A 120 7.25 3.16 -35.52
CA ARG A 120 8.59 2.58 -35.34
C ARG A 120 9.51 3.58 -34.66
N HIS A 121 10.49 3.12 -33.89
CA HIS A 121 11.47 3.99 -33.20
C HIS A 121 10.81 5.16 -32.43
N SER A 122 9.61 4.92 -31.88
CA SER A 122 8.77 5.96 -31.27
C SER A 122 8.62 5.75 -29.77
N ARG A 123 8.36 6.82 -29.04
CA ARG A 123 8.41 6.84 -27.57
C ARG A 123 7.20 7.55 -26.97
N ILE A 124 6.58 6.95 -25.96
CA ILE A 124 5.76 7.69 -25.00
C ILE A 124 6.50 7.74 -23.66
N THR A 125 6.56 8.92 -23.05
CA THR A 125 7.28 9.10 -21.79
C THR A 125 6.65 10.15 -20.88
N ASN A 126 6.82 10.04 -19.57
CA ASN A 126 6.33 11.04 -18.60
C ASN A 126 4.81 11.27 -18.72
N CYS A 127 4.04 10.26 -19.11
CA CYS A 127 2.60 10.31 -19.35
C CYS A 127 1.84 9.50 -18.28
N ALA A 128 0.55 9.75 -18.10
CA ALA A 128 -0.28 8.90 -17.24
C ALA A 128 -1.62 8.50 -17.88
N VAL A 129 -2.12 7.33 -17.50
CA VAL A 129 -3.51 6.91 -17.71
C VAL A 129 -4.08 6.45 -16.37
N THR A 130 -5.07 7.19 -15.85
CA THR A 130 -5.66 6.87 -14.54
C THR A 130 -7.18 6.92 -14.57
N GLU A 131 -7.79 5.91 -13.93
CA GLU A 131 -9.26 5.80 -13.81
C GLU A 131 -10.03 5.94 -15.14
N PHE A 132 -9.39 5.61 -16.28
CA PHE A 132 -9.98 5.77 -17.60
C PHE A 132 -10.85 4.54 -17.93
N ASN A 133 -12.01 4.46 -17.27
CA ASN A 133 -12.89 3.29 -17.24
C ASN A 133 -14.30 3.63 -17.75
N PRO A 134 -14.97 2.71 -18.46
CA PRO A 134 -16.39 2.83 -18.77
C PRO A 134 -17.26 2.40 -17.57
N ASP A 135 -18.52 2.83 -17.55
CA ASP A 135 -19.49 2.38 -16.55
C ASP A 135 -19.71 0.85 -16.60
N ASN A 136 -19.69 0.27 -17.81
CA ASN A 136 -19.79 -1.17 -18.00
C ASN A 136 -18.41 -1.83 -17.98
N TRP A 137 -18.04 -2.39 -16.83
CA TRP A 137 -16.76 -3.07 -16.62
C TRP A 137 -16.51 -4.29 -17.54
N LEU A 138 -17.55 -4.83 -18.21
CA LEU A 138 -17.41 -5.89 -19.21
C LEU A 138 -16.92 -5.39 -20.57
N LEU A 139 -16.93 -4.08 -20.82
CA LEU A 139 -16.43 -3.51 -22.07
C LEU A 139 -14.93 -3.74 -22.19
N GLN A 140 -14.54 -4.30 -23.33
CA GLN A 140 -13.17 -4.67 -23.58
C GLN A 140 -12.44 -3.60 -24.38
N TYR A 141 -11.51 -2.91 -23.73
CA TYR A 141 -10.49 -2.08 -24.39
C TYR A 141 -9.20 -2.08 -23.59
N LYS A 142 -8.12 -1.60 -24.19
CA LYS A 142 -6.77 -1.54 -23.57
C LYS A 142 -6.40 -0.09 -23.30
N TRP A 143 -5.54 0.17 -22.32
CA TRP A 143 -5.03 1.53 -22.16
C TRP A 143 -3.92 1.79 -23.17
N VAL A 144 -2.92 0.93 -23.23
CA VAL A 144 -1.80 1.07 -24.17
C VAL A 144 -1.73 -0.14 -25.10
N SER A 145 -1.56 0.09 -26.39
CA SER A 145 -1.28 -0.96 -27.36
C SER A 145 -0.11 -0.60 -28.27
N VAL A 146 0.96 -1.35 -28.12
CA VAL A 146 2.22 -1.17 -28.83
C VAL A 146 2.25 -2.10 -30.04
N TYR A 147 2.59 -1.54 -31.20
CA TYR A 147 2.71 -2.22 -32.49
C TYR A 147 4.06 -1.82 -33.11
N GLY A 148 4.43 -2.39 -34.26
CA GLY A 148 5.61 -1.99 -35.02
C GLY A 148 6.91 -2.45 -34.38
N THR A 149 8.01 -1.70 -34.52
CA THR A 149 9.34 -2.10 -34.03
C THR A 149 10.08 -0.95 -33.33
N HIS A 150 10.96 -1.29 -32.38
CA HIS A 150 11.85 -0.39 -31.65
C HIS A 150 11.15 0.76 -30.90
N ASN A 151 9.89 0.56 -30.47
CA ASN A 151 9.16 1.52 -29.67
C ASN A 151 9.49 1.42 -28.19
N ARG A 152 9.31 2.53 -27.47
CA ARG A 152 9.56 2.64 -26.04
C ARG A 152 8.35 3.22 -25.28
N VAL A 153 8.02 2.59 -24.15
CA VAL A 153 7.04 3.11 -23.18
C VAL A 153 7.77 3.24 -21.86
N ASP A 154 8.03 4.47 -21.40
CA ASP A 154 8.84 4.67 -20.20
C ASP A 154 8.43 5.82 -19.30
N HIS A 155 8.78 5.78 -18.01
CA HIS A 155 8.43 6.84 -17.03
C HIS A 155 6.94 7.21 -17.06
N CYS A 156 6.06 6.24 -17.29
CA CYS A 156 4.62 6.46 -17.31
C CYS A 156 3.93 5.89 -16.07
N TYR A 157 2.78 6.45 -15.72
CA TYR A 157 1.93 5.98 -14.62
C TYR A 157 0.62 5.38 -15.14
N PHE A 158 0.29 4.18 -14.68
CA PHE A 158 -0.94 3.49 -15.04
C PHE A 158 -1.61 2.92 -13.79
N ALA A 159 -2.75 3.47 -13.36
CA ALA A 159 -3.46 2.97 -12.18
C ALA A 159 -4.98 3.15 -12.23
N GLY A 160 -5.70 2.23 -11.58
CA GLY A 160 -7.15 2.29 -11.41
C GLY A 160 -7.95 1.71 -12.57
N LYS A 161 -7.40 0.76 -13.35
CA LYS A 161 -8.16 0.09 -14.43
C LYS A 161 -9.13 -0.94 -13.84
N THR A 162 -10.43 -0.80 -14.11
CA THR A 162 -11.48 -1.65 -13.50
C THR A 162 -12.28 -2.50 -14.49
N HIS A 163 -12.04 -2.35 -15.79
CA HIS A 163 -12.78 -3.05 -16.84
C HIS A 163 -11.93 -4.10 -17.60
N ASP A 164 -12.59 -4.96 -18.38
CA ASP A 164 -11.98 -6.04 -19.17
C ASP A 164 -10.90 -5.53 -20.14
N GLY A 165 -9.79 -6.25 -20.17
CA GLY A 165 -8.69 -6.07 -21.09
C GLY A 165 -7.41 -5.71 -20.36
N ALA A 166 -6.29 -6.20 -20.88
CA ALA A 166 -5.00 -5.84 -20.33
C ALA A 166 -4.74 -4.31 -20.28
N THR A 167 -3.92 -3.86 -19.33
CA THR A 167 -3.55 -2.43 -19.23
C THR A 167 -2.68 -2.06 -20.44
N LEU A 168 -1.60 -2.80 -20.67
CA LEU A 168 -0.69 -2.65 -21.80
C LEU A 168 -0.59 -3.96 -22.59
N VAL A 169 -0.63 -3.84 -23.93
CA VAL A 169 -0.46 -4.99 -24.84
C VAL A 169 0.60 -4.68 -25.90
N VAL A 170 1.53 -5.60 -26.10
CA VAL A 170 2.38 -5.66 -27.30
C VAL A 170 1.74 -6.59 -28.31
N TRP A 171 1.48 -6.08 -29.51
CA TRP A 171 0.90 -6.83 -30.61
C TRP A 171 2.00 -7.21 -31.60
N LEU A 172 2.11 -8.51 -31.89
CA LEU A 172 3.02 -9.03 -32.92
C LEU A 172 2.42 -8.83 -34.31
N ALA A 173 3.28 -8.60 -35.29
CA ALA A 173 2.87 -8.41 -36.68
C ALA A 173 2.37 -9.71 -37.32
N ASP A 174 1.52 -9.56 -38.34
CA ASP A 174 0.99 -10.68 -39.08
C ASP A 174 1.99 -11.16 -40.15
N PRO A 175 2.16 -12.49 -40.34
CA PRO A 175 2.96 -13.00 -41.46
C PRO A 175 2.44 -12.49 -42.82
N PRO A 176 3.33 -12.24 -43.80
CA PRO A 176 4.77 -12.53 -43.79
C PRO A 176 5.64 -11.44 -43.14
N ASP A 177 5.07 -10.32 -42.68
CA ASP A 177 5.81 -9.19 -42.11
C ASP A 177 6.02 -9.34 -40.59
N ASP A 178 6.36 -10.55 -40.11
CA ASP A 178 6.49 -10.90 -38.69
C ASP A 178 7.89 -10.62 -38.11
N GLU A 179 8.44 -9.46 -38.45
CA GLU A 179 9.68 -8.93 -37.88
C GLU A 179 9.56 -8.81 -36.34
N PRO A 180 10.55 -9.28 -35.56
CA PRO A 180 10.55 -9.08 -34.12
C PRO A 180 10.60 -7.60 -33.74
N ASN A 181 9.95 -7.24 -32.64
CA ASN A 181 9.65 -5.84 -32.35
C ASN A 181 10.72 -5.10 -31.56
N TYR A 182 11.56 -5.77 -30.77
CA TYR A 182 12.60 -5.12 -29.95
C TYR A 182 12.08 -3.94 -29.11
N HIS A 183 10.83 -4.02 -28.63
CA HIS A 183 10.24 -2.97 -27.81
C HIS A 183 10.89 -2.91 -26.43
N ARG A 184 10.88 -1.72 -25.82
CA ARG A 184 11.34 -1.50 -24.46
C ARG A 184 10.24 -0.87 -23.60
N ILE A 185 9.94 -1.49 -22.47
CA ILE A 185 8.95 -1.01 -21.50
C ILE A 185 9.68 -0.85 -20.18
N ASP A 186 9.99 0.39 -19.79
CA ASP A 186 10.90 0.63 -18.66
C ASP A 186 10.60 1.82 -17.77
N HIS A 187 10.97 1.78 -16.48
CA HIS A 187 10.74 2.87 -15.52
C HIS A 187 9.27 3.28 -15.37
N ASN A 188 8.32 2.41 -15.69
CA ASN A 188 6.89 2.69 -15.51
C ASN A 188 6.43 2.28 -14.11
N HIS A 189 5.46 3.04 -13.59
CA HIS A 189 4.73 2.68 -12.37
C HIS A 189 3.35 2.18 -12.76
N PHE A 190 3.19 0.86 -12.72
CA PHE A 190 1.90 0.19 -12.77
C PHE A 190 1.35 0.13 -11.35
N GLY A 191 0.54 1.13 -10.99
CA GLY A 191 -0.09 1.22 -9.68
C GLY A 191 -1.29 0.29 -9.53
N HIS A 192 -2.08 0.53 -8.48
CA HIS A 192 -3.17 -0.36 -8.08
C HIS A 192 -4.12 -0.68 -9.24
N ARG A 193 -4.31 -1.98 -9.49
CA ARG A 193 -5.36 -2.51 -10.37
C ARG A 193 -6.21 -3.47 -9.54
N PRO A 194 -7.48 -3.17 -9.25
CA PRO A 194 -8.31 -4.05 -8.44
C PRO A 194 -8.60 -5.37 -9.17
N GLU A 195 -8.95 -6.40 -8.39
CA GLU A 195 -9.37 -7.69 -8.95
C GLU A 195 -10.55 -7.52 -9.91
N LEU A 196 -10.42 -8.08 -11.11
CA LEU A 196 -11.49 -8.07 -12.12
C LEU A 196 -12.56 -9.14 -11.83
N GLY A 197 -12.22 -10.17 -11.03
CA GLY A 197 -13.09 -11.32 -10.75
C GLY A 197 -13.23 -12.31 -11.92
N LYS A 198 -12.50 -12.10 -13.02
CA LYS A 198 -12.44 -13.00 -14.18
C LYS A 198 -11.12 -12.83 -14.96
N ASN A 199 -10.89 -13.71 -15.93
CA ASN A 199 -9.79 -13.59 -16.90
C ASN A 199 -9.91 -12.31 -17.76
N GLY A 200 -8.78 -11.74 -18.17
CA GLY A 200 -8.69 -10.50 -18.95
C GLY A 200 -8.23 -9.30 -18.12
N GLY A 201 -7.67 -9.57 -16.94
CA GLY A 201 -7.23 -8.60 -15.96
C GLY A 201 -5.75 -8.24 -16.06
N GLU A 202 -5.03 -8.66 -17.12
CA GLU A 202 -3.56 -8.66 -17.12
C GLU A 202 -2.99 -7.25 -17.11
N THR A 203 -1.96 -6.95 -16.32
CA THR A 203 -1.30 -5.63 -16.40
C THR A 203 -0.56 -5.50 -17.73
N ILE A 204 0.29 -6.47 -18.06
CA ILE A 204 0.99 -6.53 -19.35
C ILE A 204 0.66 -7.83 -20.06
N ARG A 205 0.46 -7.76 -21.38
CA ARG A 205 0.45 -8.94 -22.26
C ARG A 205 1.37 -8.73 -23.46
N ILE A 206 2.27 -9.66 -23.73
CA ILE A 206 3.17 -9.61 -24.89
C ILE A 206 2.80 -10.72 -25.87
N GLY A 207 2.15 -10.36 -26.97
CA GLY A 207 1.66 -11.30 -27.96
C GLY A 207 0.30 -11.92 -27.64
N THR A 208 -0.02 -12.98 -28.37
CA THR A 208 -1.27 -13.77 -28.25
C THR A 208 -0.97 -15.24 -28.52
N SER A 209 -1.89 -16.14 -28.18
CA SER A 209 -1.73 -17.57 -28.51
C SER A 209 -1.50 -17.81 -30.00
N SER A 210 -2.21 -17.11 -30.89
CA SER A 210 -2.11 -17.30 -32.35
C SER A 210 -0.75 -16.89 -32.96
N ARG A 211 0.10 -16.22 -32.18
CA ARG A 211 1.41 -15.69 -32.59
C ARG A 211 2.51 -16.12 -31.62
N SER A 212 2.23 -17.06 -30.72
CA SER A 212 3.10 -17.33 -29.58
C SER A 212 4.45 -17.95 -29.91
N MET A 213 4.57 -18.54 -31.09
CA MET A 213 5.83 -19.11 -31.60
C MET A 213 6.71 -18.09 -32.33
N GLN A 214 6.25 -16.85 -32.49
CA GLN A 214 7.06 -15.76 -33.05
C GLN A 214 7.93 -15.13 -31.98
N ASP A 215 9.10 -14.66 -32.40
CA ASP A 215 9.99 -13.90 -31.54
C ASP A 215 9.57 -12.44 -31.43
N SER A 216 9.68 -11.90 -30.22
CA SER A 216 9.30 -10.53 -29.91
C SER A 216 10.50 -9.70 -29.50
N TYR A 217 11.43 -10.28 -28.74
CA TYR A 217 12.58 -9.58 -28.14
C TYR A 217 12.17 -8.32 -27.36
N THR A 218 10.96 -8.29 -26.80
CA THR A 218 10.55 -7.19 -25.93
C THR A 218 11.31 -7.28 -24.61
N VAL A 219 11.82 -6.14 -24.16
CA VAL A 219 12.45 -5.98 -22.85
C VAL A 219 11.51 -5.21 -21.93
N VAL A 220 11.14 -5.81 -20.80
CA VAL A 220 10.38 -5.20 -19.72
C VAL A 220 11.31 -5.08 -18.51
N GLU A 221 11.74 -3.86 -18.20
CA GLU A 221 12.76 -3.66 -17.17
C GLU A 221 12.58 -2.43 -16.30
N HIS A 222 13.05 -2.48 -15.06
CA HIS A 222 12.97 -1.34 -14.14
C HIS A 222 11.54 -0.80 -13.95
N ASN A 223 10.51 -1.65 -13.98
CA ASN A 223 9.13 -1.23 -13.71
C ASN A 223 8.69 -1.62 -12.29
N LEU A 224 7.84 -0.79 -11.69
CA LEU A 224 7.15 -1.10 -10.45
C LEU A 224 5.74 -1.58 -10.75
N PHE A 225 5.40 -2.77 -10.26
CA PHE A 225 4.06 -3.34 -10.25
C PHE A 225 3.54 -3.32 -8.81
N GLU A 226 2.86 -2.24 -8.44
CA GLU A 226 2.35 -2.05 -7.09
C GLU A 226 0.86 -2.41 -7.03
N ARG A 227 0.52 -3.46 -6.28
CA ARG A 227 -0.86 -3.91 -6.08
C ARG A 227 -1.62 -4.12 -7.39
N THR A 228 -0.94 -4.66 -8.39
CA THR A 228 -1.54 -5.00 -9.67
C THR A 228 -2.30 -6.32 -9.56
N ASN A 229 -3.54 -6.26 -9.08
CA ASN A 229 -4.32 -7.41 -8.62
C ASN A 229 -5.34 -7.90 -9.65
N GLY A 230 -5.26 -7.43 -10.90
CA GLY A 230 -6.33 -7.60 -11.89
C GLY A 230 -6.81 -9.04 -12.08
N GLU A 231 -5.91 -10.03 -12.07
CA GLU A 231 -6.26 -11.44 -12.19
C GLU A 231 -5.11 -12.38 -11.75
N HIS A 232 -5.02 -13.60 -12.30
CA HIS A 232 -3.93 -14.53 -12.01
C HIS A 232 -2.62 -14.15 -12.71
N GLU A 233 -2.70 -13.53 -13.89
CA GLU A 233 -1.54 -13.08 -14.68
C GLU A 233 -1.31 -11.58 -14.52
N ILE A 234 -0.28 -11.17 -13.75
CA ILE A 234 0.17 -9.76 -13.75
C ILE A 234 0.79 -9.44 -15.11
N ILE A 235 1.71 -10.31 -15.52
CA ILE A 235 2.30 -10.31 -16.85
C ILE A 235 1.94 -11.64 -17.52
N SER A 236 1.45 -11.55 -18.75
CA SER A 236 1.13 -12.69 -19.60
C SER A 236 2.05 -12.70 -20.82
N ASN A 237 3.16 -13.43 -20.74
CA ASN A 237 4.09 -13.64 -21.87
C ASN A 237 3.47 -14.62 -22.86
N LYS A 238 3.29 -14.21 -24.11
CA LYS A 238 2.68 -15.01 -25.18
C LYS A 238 3.46 -14.85 -26.50
N SER A 239 4.78 -14.85 -26.42
CA SER A 239 5.72 -14.81 -27.55
C SER A 239 7.13 -15.22 -27.10
N GLY A 240 8.04 -15.43 -28.06
CA GLY A 240 9.42 -15.87 -27.82
C GLY A 240 10.41 -14.75 -27.48
N HIS A 241 11.50 -15.13 -26.80
CA HIS A 241 12.70 -14.31 -26.57
C HIS A 241 12.51 -12.98 -25.83
N ASN A 242 11.46 -12.85 -25.01
CA ASN A 242 11.28 -11.67 -24.17
C ASN A 242 12.18 -11.69 -22.93
N THR A 243 12.54 -10.52 -22.44
CA THR A 243 13.32 -10.35 -21.21
C THR A 243 12.54 -9.55 -20.18
N TYR A 244 12.50 -10.05 -18.94
CA TYR A 244 11.91 -9.41 -17.78
C TYR A 244 12.99 -9.27 -16.70
N GLN A 245 13.47 -8.04 -16.46
CA GLN A 245 14.59 -7.83 -15.55
C GLN A 245 14.49 -6.59 -14.67
N HIS A 246 15.04 -6.65 -13.46
CA HIS A 246 15.10 -5.49 -12.54
C HIS A 246 13.73 -4.88 -12.21
N ASN A 247 12.64 -5.64 -12.36
CA ASN A 247 11.31 -5.16 -12.00
C ASN A 247 11.01 -5.47 -10.53
N THR A 248 10.13 -4.69 -9.93
CA THR A 248 9.63 -4.92 -8.56
C THR A 248 8.13 -5.15 -8.58
N PHE A 249 7.69 -6.29 -8.05
CA PHE A 249 6.31 -6.65 -7.82
C PHE A 249 6.03 -6.48 -6.32
N LEU A 250 5.38 -5.37 -5.97
CA LEU A 250 5.12 -4.97 -4.59
C LEU A 250 3.65 -5.22 -4.25
N GLU A 251 3.38 -6.16 -3.33
CA GLU A 251 2.03 -6.52 -2.88
C GLU A 251 1.06 -6.85 -4.04
N ALA A 252 1.62 -7.35 -5.16
CA ALA A 252 0.89 -7.60 -6.40
C ALA A 252 0.29 -9.02 -6.40
N GLN A 253 -1.03 -9.11 -6.49
CA GLN A 253 -1.76 -10.38 -6.42
C GLN A 253 -1.88 -11.02 -7.82
N GLY A 254 -0.99 -11.97 -8.11
CA GLY A 254 -0.91 -12.68 -9.39
C GLY A 254 0.53 -13.15 -9.65
N ALA A 255 0.84 -13.53 -10.88
CA ALA A 255 2.17 -14.02 -11.27
C ALA A 255 2.66 -13.41 -12.58
N LEU A 256 3.99 -13.35 -12.74
CA LEU A 256 4.63 -13.27 -14.05
C LEU A 256 4.50 -14.66 -14.70
N THR A 257 3.57 -14.77 -15.64
CA THR A 257 3.28 -16.04 -16.32
C THR A 257 3.93 -16.10 -17.69
N LEU A 258 4.79 -17.09 -17.87
CA LEU A 258 5.27 -17.58 -19.16
C LEU A 258 4.16 -18.41 -19.79
N ARG A 259 3.16 -17.75 -20.35
CA ARG A 259 1.88 -18.39 -20.70
C ARG A 259 1.97 -19.16 -22.01
N HIS A 260 2.65 -18.57 -23.00
CA HIS A 260 3.03 -19.19 -24.26
C HIS A 260 4.37 -18.60 -24.75
N GLY A 261 4.96 -19.23 -25.77
CA GLY A 261 6.26 -18.82 -26.32
C GLY A 261 7.43 -19.34 -25.50
N ASN A 262 8.61 -19.35 -26.11
CA ASN A 262 9.81 -20.03 -25.59
C ASN A 262 10.98 -19.03 -25.39
N ASN A 263 12.07 -19.45 -24.76
CA ASN A 263 13.30 -18.65 -24.64
C ASN A 263 13.15 -17.31 -23.89
N ALA A 264 12.14 -17.18 -23.01
CA ALA A 264 12.03 -15.99 -22.15
C ALA A 264 13.10 -15.99 -21.04
N THR A 265 13.63 -14.81 -20.74
CA THR A 265 14.58 -14.56 -19.63
C THR A 265 13.91 -13.76 -18.52
N ILE A 266 13.99 -14.25 -17.29
CA ILE A 266 13.39 -13.68 -16.09
C ILE A 266 14.52 -13.58 -15.08
N ARG A 267 15.10 -12.38 -14.95
CA ARG A 267 16.31 -12.21 -14.14
C ARG A 267 16.27 -11.03 -13.20
N GLU A 268 16.81 -11.19 -12.00
CA GLU A 268 17.01 -10.07 -11.07
C GLU A 268 15.73 -9.27 -10.78
N ASN A 269 14.57 -9.93 -10.72
CA ASN A 269 13.31 -9.31 -10.31
C ASN A 269 13.06 -9.49 -8.81
N TRP A 270 12.35 -8.53 -8.23
CA TRP A 270 11.94 -8.54 -6.82
C TRP A 270 10.45 -8.84 -6.73
N PHE A 271 10.07 -9.91 -6.04
CA PHE A 271 8.67 -10.24 -5.74
C PHE A 271 8.46 -10.11 -4.23
N LEU A 272 7.87 -9.00 -3.81
CA LEU A 272 7.75 -8.59 -2.41
C LEU A 272 6.28 -8.64 -2.00
N GLY A 273 5.88 -9.74 -1.36
CA GLY A 273 4.48 -10.00 -1.00
C GLY A 273 4.02 -9.33 0.28
N ARG A 274 4.93 -9.14 1.26
CA ARG A 274 4.62 -8.60 2.60
C ARG A 274 3.48 -9.35 3.31
N GLY A 275 3.39 -10.65 3.10
CA GLY A 275 2.34 -11.50 3.68
C GLY A 275 0.94 -11.29 3.08
N LYS A 276 0.80 -10.55 1.97
CA LYS A 276 -0.51 -10.27 1.38
C LYS A 276 -1.05 -11.51 0.64
N PRO A 277 -2.29 -11.98 0.93
CA PRO A 277 -2.86 -13.16 0.26
C PRO A 277 -2.86 -13.05 -1.26
N GLY A 278 -2.51 -14.13 -1.95
CA GLY A 278 -2.57 -14.20 -3.41
C GLY A 278 -1.43 -13.49 -4.15
N THR A 279 -0.43 -12.96 -3.46
CA THR A 279 0.82 -12.52 -4.10
C THR A 279 1.62 -13.72 -4.59
N GLY A 280 1.99 -13.73 -5.86
CA GLY A 280 2.73 -14.82 -6.49
C GLY A 280 4.02 -14.36 -7.14
N GLY A 281 4.75 -15.32 -7.69
CA GLY A 281 6.02 -15.07 -8.36
C GLY A 281 5.98 -15.41 -9.85
N VAL A 282 6.64 -16.49 -10.24
CA VAL A 282 6.79 -16.90 -11.64
C VAL A 282 6.05 -18.20 -11.93
N ARG A 283 5.35 -18.25 -13.07
CA ARG A 283 4.71 -19.46 -13.60
C ARG A 283 5.29 -19.83 -14.96
N VAL A 284 5.82 -21.05 -15.08
CA VAL A 284 6.60 -21.54 -16.22
C VAL A 284 5.78 -22.54 -17.06
N ILE A 285 5.70 -22.27 -18.37
CA ILE A 285 5.07 -23.10 -19.41
C ILE A 285 5.87 -22.85 -20.70
N GLY A 286 6.18 -23.89 -21.46
CA GLY A 286 6.99 -23.77 -22.68
C GLY A 286 8.46 -24.11 -22.45
N GLU A 287 9.30 -23.78 -23.43
CA GLU A 287 10.65 -24.34 -23.54
C GLU A 287 11.75 -23.30 -23.35
N ASP A 288 12.91 -23.77 -22.87
CA ASP A 288 14.19 -23.06 -22.89
C ASP A 288 14.19 -21.72 -22.12
N HIS A 289 13.40 -21.64 -21.05
CA HIS A 289 13.32 -20.43 -20.21
C HIS A 289 14.50 -20.32 -19.25
N LEU A 290 14.94 -19.08 -18.99
CA LEU A 290 15.91 -18.76 -17.94
C LEU A 290 15.21 -18.00 -16.81
N VAL A 291 15.20 -18.56 -15.59
CA VAL A 291 14.67 -17.93 -14.37
C VAL A 291 15.80 -17.85 -13.35
N THR A 292 16.43 -16.68 -13.22
CA THR A 292 17.66 -16.56 -12.44
C THR A 292 17.81 -15.30 -11.61
N HIS A 293 18.49 -15.35 -10.46
CA HIS A 293 18.75 -14.17 -9.62
C HIS A 293 17.50 -13.43 -9.12
N ASN A 294 16.32 -14.06 -9.16
CA ASN A 294 15.08 -13.43 -8.67
C ASN A 294 14.93 -13.64 -7.16
N TYR A 295 14.40 -12.63 -6.48
CA TYR A 295 14.16 -12.65 -5.04
C TYR A 295 12.66 -12.69 -4.75
N PHE A 296 12.22 -13.70 -4.00
CA PHE A 296 10.83 -13.93 -3.63
C PHE A 296 10.71 -13.84 -2.12
N SER A 297 9.92 -12.87 -1.62
CA SER A 297 9.78 -12.57 -0.21
C SER A 297 8.32 -12.56 0.20
N GLU A 298 7.98 -13.33 1.24
CA GLU A 298 6.69 -13.24 1.93
C GLU A 298 5.47 -13.34 0.99
N LEU A 299 5.56 -14.24 0.01
CA LEU A 299 4.51 -14.47 -0.97
C LEU A 299 3.49 -15.48 -0.45
N GLU A 300 2.21 -15.09 -0.40
CA GLU A 300 1.12 -15.93 0.12
C GLU A 300 0.24 -16.59 -0.97
N GLY A 301 0.69 -16.66 -2.22
CA GLY A 301 -0.02 -17.35 -3.29
C GLY A 301 0.22 -18.88 -3.33
N ASP A 302 -0.67 -19.60 -3.99
CA ASP A 302 -0.57 -21.04 -4.28
C ASP A 302 -1.02 -21.36 -5.70
N SER A 303 -0.90 -22.64 -6.09
CA SER A 303 -1.36 -23.10 -7.40
C SER A 303 -0.74 -22.23 -8.50
N SER A 304 -1.56 -21.60 -9.34
CA SER A 304 -1.13 -20.63 -10.37
C SER A 304 -0.39 -19.38 -9.86
N ARG A 305 -0.47 -19.08 -8.57
CA ARG A 305 0.14 -17.94 -7.87
C ARG A 305 1.22 -18.39 -6.87
N ALA A 306 1.69 -19.63 -6.91
CA ALA A 306 2.86 -20.02 -6.09
C ALA A 306 4.08 -19.15 -6.43
N SER A 307 5.07 -19.08 -5.53
CA SER A 307 6.29 -18.28 -5.74
C SER A 307 7.02 -18.71 -7.01
N LEU A 308 7.14 -20.02 -7.24
CA LEU A 308 7.54 -20.59 -8.51
C LEU A 308 6.66 -21.81 -8.82
N SER A 309 5.97 -21.79 -9.96
CA SER A 309 5.17 -22.93 -10.44
C SER A 309 5.62 -23.41 -11.82
N VAL A 310 5.74 -24.73 -11.96
CA VAL A 310 6.11 -25.41 -13.19
C VAL A 310 4.94 -26.30 -13.63
N MET A 311 4.37 -26.01 -14.80
CA MET A 311 3.16 -26.68 -15.28
C MET A 311 3.41 -28.02 -15.97
N ASN A 312 2.40 -28.89 -15.92
CA ASN A 312 2.29 -30.00 -16.88
C ASN A 312 1.84 -29.50 -18.25
N GLY A 313 2.27 -30.18 -19.31
CA GLY A 313 1.91 -29.93 -20.69
C GLY A 313 0.85 -30.89 -21.24
N ILE A 314 0.33 -30.55 -22.41
CA ILE A 314 -0.62 -31.37 -23.17
C ILE A 314 0.10 -32.00 -24.37
N PRO A 315 -0.06 -33.31 -24.63
CA PRO A 315 0.43 -33.93 -25.86
C PRO A 315 -0.11 -33.23 -27.12
N ASN A 316 0.79 -32.86 -28.04
CA ASN A 316 0.42 -32.14 -29.27
C ASN A 316 -0.45 -30.90 -29.01
N SER A 317 -0.04 -30.11 -28.00
CA SER A 317 -0.80 -28.97 -27.51
C SER A 317 -1.16 -27.96 -28.61
N PRO A 318 -2.45 -27.58 -28.75
CA PRO A 318 -2.82 -26.43 -29.55
C PRO A 318 -2.19 -25.12 -29.04
N LEU A 319 -1.99 -24.14 -29.93
CA LEU A 319 -1.33 -22.86 -29.60
C LEU A 319 -1.95 -22.09 -28.42
N ASN A 320 -3.26 -22.24 -28.20
CA ASN A 320 -3.99 -21.60 -27.10
C ASN A 320 -4.07 -22.44 -25.82
N ARG A 321 -3.39 -23.59 -25.77
CA ARG A 321 -3.35 -24.49 -24.62
C ARG A 321 -1.99 -24.43 -23.92
N TYR A 322 -1.53 -25.53 -23.33
CA TYR A 322 -0.37 -25.59 -22.45
C TYR A 322 0.71 -26.49 -23.06
N PHE A 323 1.82 -25.90 -23.48
CA PHE A 323 2.99 -26.65 -23.95
C PHE A 323 3.71 -27.26 -22.75
N GLN A 324 4.38 -28.39 -22.99
CA GLN A 324 5.23 -29.02 -21.98
C GLN A 324 6.34 -28.06 -21.56
N VAL A 325 6.66 -28.06 -20.27
CA VAL A 325 7.88 -27.39 -19.81
C VAL A 325 9.08 -28.25 -20.19
N LYS A 326 10.01 -27.68 -20.97
CA LYS A 326 11.24 -28.38 -21.36
C LYS A 326 12.48 -27.51 -21.19
N ARG A 327 13.54 -28.09 -20.62
CA ARG A 327 14.85 -27.46 -20.48
C ARG A 327 14.85 -26.07 -19.84
N PRO A 328 14.00 -25.74 -18.84
CA PRO A 328 14.17 -24.48 -18.14
C PRO A 328 15.43 -24.53 -17.27
N VAL A 329 16.14 -23.41 -17.21
CA VAL A 329 17.24 -23.17 -16.29
C VAL A 329 16.73 -22.28 -15.16
N ILE A 330 16.61 -22.85 -13.97
CA ILE A 330 16.08 -22.18 -12.78
C ILE A 330 17.19 -22.15 -11.72
N THR A 331 17.95 -21.06 -11.69
CA THR A 331 19.18 -21.00 -10.90
C THR A 331 19.38 -19.72 -10.12
N GLN A 332 20.04 -19.80 -8.97
CA GLN A 332 20.42 -18.62 -8.18
C GLN A 332 19.23 -17.74 -7.79
N ASN A 333 18.07 -18.33 -7.48
CA ASN A 333 16.93 -17.60 -6.94
C ASN A 333 16.88 -17.75 -5.40
N THR A 334 16.35 -16.73 -4.71
CA THR A 334 16.16 -16.75 -3.25
C THR A 334 14.68 -16.69 -2.91
N PHE A 335 14.22 -17.58 -2.03
CA PHE A 335 12.85 -17.62 -1.52
C PHE A 335 12.86 -17.53 0.00
N VAL A 336 12.24 -16.48 0.56
CA VAL A 336 12.18 -16.23 2.00
C VAL A 336 10.72 -16.07 2.43
N GLY A 337 10.29 -16.89 3.39
CA GLY A 337 8.97 -16.76 4.02
C GLY A 337 7.79 -16.95 3.07
N THR A 338 7.91 -17.78 2.03
CA THR A 338 6.83 -17.92 1.04
C THR A 338 5.91 -19.11 1.32
N ARG A 339 4.60 -18.97 1.13
CA ARG A 339 3.62 -20.03 1.44
C ARG A 339 3.83 -21.32 0.66
N VAL A 340 4.00 -21.21 -0.67
CA VAL A 340 4.36 -22.32 -1.56
C VAL A 340 5.57 -21.88 -2.38
N SER A 341 6.76 -22.30 -1.96
CA SER A 341 8.02 -21.88 -2.59
C SER A 341 8.15 -22.45 -4.00
N ILE A 342 8.02 -23.78 -4.15
CA ILE A 342 8.11 -24.45 -5.44
C ILE A 342 6.91 -25.36 -5.63
N LEU A 343 6.30 -25.32 -6.82
CA LEU A 343 5.24 -26.23 -7.22
C LEU A 343 5.57 -26.89 -8.57
N PHE A 344 5.66 -28.22 -8.59
CA PHE A 344 5.81 -29.02 -9.82
C PHE A 344 4.52 -29.75 -10.20
N GLY A 345 4.23 -29.79 -11.51
CA GLY A 345 3.07 -30.48 -12.06
C GLY A 345 1.78 -29.70 -11.94
N LEU A 346 1.84 -28.36 -11.93
CA LEU A 346 0.63 -27.54 -11.87
C LEU A 346 -0.31 -27.91 -13.03
N GLY A 347 -1.57 -28.18 -12.69
CA GLY A 347 -2.61 -28.52 -13.66
C GLY A 347 -2.58 -29.96 -14.15
N ALA A 348 -1.75 -30.85 -13.60
CA ALA A 348 -1.77 -32.26 -13.96
C ALA A 348 -3.18 -32.86 -13.83
N ASP A 349 -3.69 -33.42 -14.92
CA ASP A 349 -4.99 -34.08 -15.02
C ASP A 349 -5.00 -35.03 -16.23
N GLY A 350 -6.17 -35.57 -16.59
CA GLY A 350 -6.29 -36.48 -17.73
C GLY A 350 -5.95 -35.88 -19.10
N GLU A 351 -5.82 -34.55 -19.21
CA GLU A 351 -5.43 -33.85 -20.45
C GLU A 351 -3.96 -33.38 -20.39
N LYS A 352 -3.55 -32.78 -19.26
CA LYS A 352 -2.20 -32.27 -19.01
C LYS A 352 -1.30 -33.39 -18.46
N THR A 353 -0.98 -34.34 -19.33
CA THR A 353 -0.26 -35.57 -18.97
C THR A 353 1.25 -35.51 -19.17
N LEU A 354 1.79 -34.51 -19.88
CA LEU A 354 3.23 -34.38 -20.09
C LEU A 354 3.90 -33.72 -18.88
N LEU A 355 4.84 -34.42 -18.27
CA LEU A 355 5.63 -33.93 -17.13
C LEU A 355 6.65 -32.86 -17.59
N PRO A 356 7.08 -31.96 -16.69
CA PRO A 356 8.27 -31.14 -16.95
C PRO A 356 9.49 -32.04 -17.25
N GLU A 357 10.26 -31.66 -18.27
CA GLU A 357 11.38 -32.47 -18.81
C GLU A 357 12.67 -31.64 -18.82
N ASP A 358 13.80 -32.27 -18.49
CA ASP A 358 15.15 -31.69 -18.47
C ASP A 358 15.27 -30.39 -17.66
N VAL A 359 14.62 -30.32 -16.49
CA VAL A 359 14.66 -29.11 -15.65
C VAL A 359 16.00 -29.02 -14.94
N LEU A 360 16.76 -27.94 -15.15
CA LEU A 360 17.92 -27.62 -14.32
C LEU A 360 17.49 -26.72 -13.16
N PHE A 361 17.57 -27.24 -11.94
CA PHE A 361 17.24 -26.50 -10.72
C PHE A 361 18.47 -26.40 -9.81
N GLY A 362 19.18 -25.26 -9.84
CA GLY A 362 20.51 -25.19 -9.22
C GLY A 362 20.86 -23.92 -8.46
N GLN A 363 21.65 -24.05 -7.39
CA GLN A 363 22.16 -22.92 -6.59
C GLN A 363 21.06 -22.00 -6.05
N ASN A 364 19.84 -22.48 -5.88
CA ASN A 364 18.75 -21.73 -5.28
C ASN A 364 18.82 -21.82 -3.75
N VAL A 365 18.37 -20.78 -3.06
CA VAL A 365 18.25 -20.73 -1.60
C VAL A 365 16.79 -20.61 -1.21
N ILE A 366 16.34 -21.47 -0.30
CA ILE A 366 14.97 -21.42 0.23
C ILE A 366 15.00 -21.48 1.74
N PHE A 367 14.28 -20.54 2.37
CA PHE A 367 14.06 -20.48 3.81
C PHE A 367 12.57 -20.24 4.08
N THR A 368 11.85 -21.22 4.61
CA THR A 368 10.40 -21.12 4.82
C THR A 368 9.92 -21.98 6.00
N GLU A 369 9.51 -21.32 7.10
CA GLU A 369 9.07 -21.97 8.34
C GLU A 369 7.59 -21.69 8.66
N ASN A 370 6.71 -21.97 7.70
CA ASN A 370 5.27 -21.66 7.81
C ASN A 370 4.37 -22.90 7.99
N GLY A 371 4.95 -24.05 8.34
CA GLY A 371 4.21 -25.30 8.52
C GLY A 371 3.83 -26.02 7.21
N LYS A 372 4.28 -25.54 6.04
CA LYS A 372 4.04 -26.16 4.72
C LYS A 372 5.32 -26.78 4.15
N SER A 373 5.13 -27.63 3.14
CA SER A 373 6.25 -28.20 2.38
C SER A 373 6.91 -27.14 1.51
N VAL A 374 8.24 -27.14 1.48
CA VAL A 374 9.04 -26.28 0.59
C VAL A 374 8.72 -26.58 -0.88
N VAL A 375 8.71 -27.86 -1.24
CA VAL A 375 8.32 -28.33 -2.57
C VAL A 375 6.95 -29.00 -2.49
N THR A 376 6.03 -28.56 -3.35
CA THR A 376 4.76 -29.25 -3.61
C THR A 376 4.83 -29.90 -4.98
N ALA A 377 4.85 -31.22 -5.05
CA ALA A 377 4.88 -31.96 -6.30
C ALA A 377 3.55 -32.71 -6.51
N TYR A 378 2.83 -32.39 -7.58
CA TYR A 378 1.63 -33.13 -7.99
C TYR A 378 1.93 -34.30 -8.92
N VAL A 379 3.14 -34.35 -9.45
CA VAL A 379 3.66 -35.38 -10.35
C VAL A 379 5.10 -35.70 -9.97
N SER A 380 5.66 -36.75 -10.56
CA SER A 380 7.07 -37.08 -10.34
C SER A 380 8.00 -35.95 -10.81
N ALA A 381 9.09 -35.74 -10.07
CA ALA A 381 10.14 -34.77 -10.38
C ALA A 381 11.46 -35.45 -10.77
N ASP A 382 11.37 -36.65 -11.38
CA ASP A 382 12.54 -37.48 -11.72
C ASP A 382 13.44 -36.83 -12.79
N ASP A 383 12.87 -36.08 -13.74
CA ASP A 383 13.61 -35.35 -14.78
C ASP A 383 14.03 -33.92 -14.35
N VAL A 384 14.12 -33.70 -13.04
CA VAL A 384 14.70 -32.48 -12.46
C VAL A 384 16.13 -32.75 -12.01
N THR A 385 17.09 -32.08 -12.63
CA THR A 385 18.48 -32.05 -12.18
C THR A 385 18.64 -31.01 -11.08
N TRP A 386 18.74 -31.49 -9.85
CA TRP A 386 19.03 -30.66 -8.68
C TRP A 386 20.54 -30.49 -8.53
N SER A 387 21.02 -29.25 -8.37
CA SER A 387 22.46 -28.99 -8.21
C SER A 387 22.72 -27.89 -7.17
N GLU A 388 23.46 -28.21 -6.11
CA GLU A 388 23.97 -27.24 -5.14
C GLU A 388 22.90 -26.34 -4.46
N ASN A 389 21.65 -26.75 -4.39
CA ASN A 389 20.59 -25.98 -3.72
C ASN A 389 20.75 -26.06 -2.19
N VAL A 390 20.34 -25.01 -1.48
CA VAL A 390 20.26 -24.99 0.00
C VAL A 390 18.84 -24.68 0.42
N PHE A 391 18.16 -25.68 0.98
CA PHE A 391 16.76 -25.57 1.39
C PHE A 391 16.63 -25.72 2.91
N TYR A 392 15.74 -24.94 3.49
CA TYR A 392 15.35 -25.04 4.88
C TYR A 392 13.88 -24.72 5.06
N GLY A 393 13.22 -25.47 5.95
CA GLY A 393 11.84 -25.23 6.29
C GLY A 393 11.23 -26.36 7.13
N THR A 394 9.90 -26.43 7.15
CA THR A 394 9.18 -27.47 7.92
C THR A 394 9.43 -28.88 7.37
N GLN A 395 9.30 -29.06 6.05
CA GLN A 395 9.60 -30.32 5.38
C GLN A 395 9.87 -30.11 3.89
N LEU A 396 10.64 -31.01 3.27
CA LEU A 396 11.00 -30.88 1.86
C LEU A 396 9.81 -31.09 0.92
N GLY A 397 8.96 -32.08 1.20
CA GLY A 397 7.77 -32.40 0.39
C GLY A 397 7.98 -33.34 -0.80
N ILE A 398 9.22 -33.72 -1.07
CA ILE A 398 9.62 -34.75 -2.03
C ILE A 398 10.65 -35.70 -1.39
N GLN A 399 10.92 -36.86 -2.01
CA GLN A 399 12.02 -37.73 -1.58
C GLN A 399 13.36 -37.03 -1.87
N SER A 400 14.19 -36.85 -0.84
CA SER A 400 15.42 -36.06 -0.86
C SER A 400 16.38 -36.45 -2.00
N PRO A 401 16.40 -35.73 -3.14
CA PRO A 401 17.27 -36.04 -4.26
C PRO A 401 18.69 -35.52 -3.99
N PRO A 402 19.72 -36.08 -4.64
CA PRO A 402 21.07 -35.49 -4.60
C PRO A 402 21.04 -34.07 -5.16
N GLY A 403 21.90 -33.19 -4.65
CA GLY A 403 21.96 -31.78 -5.09
C GLY A 403 21.03 -30.82 -4.34
N ILE A 404 20.30 -31.30 -3.33
CA ILE A 404 19.66 -30.48 -2.30
C ILE A 404 20.39 -30.69 -0.98
N ARG A 405 20.86 -29.60 -0.37
CA ARG A 405 21.35 -29.59 1.01
C ARG A 405 20.26 -29.06 1.92
N TRP A 406 19.78 -29.89 2.84
CA TRP A 406 18.72 -29.53 3.79
C TRP A 406 19.34 -28.99 5.08
N GLU A 407 19.51 -27.68 5.16
CA GLU A 407 20.16 -27.00 6.29
C GLU A 407 19.77 -25.53 6.34
N ASN A 408 19.87 -24.93 7.53
CA ASN A 408 19.62 -23.52 7.70
C ASN A 408 20.66 -22.72 6.89
N PRO A 409 20.25 -21.85 5.94
CA PRO A 409 21.16 -21.06 5.12
C PRO A 409 21.81 -19.89 5.88
N GLU A 410 21.55 -19.76 7.20
CA GLU A 410 22.11 -18.72 8.08
C GLU A 410 21.85 -17.32 7.49
N LEU A 411 20.57 -17.03 7.23
CA LEU A 411 20.22 -15.75 6.64
C LEU A 411 20.55 -14.59 7.60
N ILE A 412 21.17 -13.56 7.06
CA ILE A 412 21.45 -12.30 7.75
C ILE A 412 20.64 -11.19 7.11
N SER A 413 20.36 -10.14 7.88
CA SER A 413 19.78 -8.91 7.34
C SER A 413 20.76 -8.29 6.33
N GLY A 414 20.31 -8.11 5.10
CA GLY A 414 21.04 -7.41 4.06
C GLY A 414 20.36 -6.08 3.68
N PRO A 415 20.72 -5.52 2.51
CA PRO A 415 20.13 -4.28 2.03
C PRO A 415 18.60 -4.34 1.93
N TYR A 416 17.95 -3.17 2.03
CA TYR A 416 16.50 -3.00 1.84
C TYR A 416 15.59 -3.77 2.82
N GLY A 417 16.14 -4.17 3.98
CA GLY A 417 15.40 -4.94 4.99
C GLY A 417 15.14 -6.40 4.60
N LEU A 418 15.83 -6.91 3.57
CA LEU A 418 15.67 -8.27 3.07
C LEU A 418 16.76 -9.19 3.59
N GLN A 419 16.47 -10.49 3.66
CA GLN A 419 17.36 -11.50 4.22
C GLN A 419 18.17 -12.22 3.13
N TYR A 420 19.47 -12.42 3.36
CA TYR A 420 20.38 -13.07 2.41
C TYR A 420 21.26 -14.11 3.09
N PRO A 421 21.73 -15.13 2.36
CA PRO A 421 22.75 -16.05 2.87
C PRO A 421 23.93 -15.32 3.49
N SER A 422 24.37 -15.77 4.67
CA SER A 422 25.62 -15.31 5.26
C SER A 422 26.79 -15.55 4.28
N PRO A 423 27.69 -14.57 4.06
CA PRO A 423 28.90 -14.74 3.26
C PRO A 423 29.84 -15.84 3.78
N GLU A 424 29.75 -16.16 5.06
CA GLU A 424 30.57 -17.19 5.73
C GLU A 424 29.82 -18.54 5.84
N GLY A 425 28.52 -18.54 5.51
CA GLY A 425 27.65 -19.70 5.62
C GLY A 425 27.75 -20.65 4.44
N THR A 426 27.10 -21.79 4.58
CA THR A 426 27.09 -22.87 3.59
C THR A 426 26.28 -22.57 2.32
N ALA A 427 25.43 -21.54 2.39
CA ALA A 427 24.70 -20.96 1.28
C ALA A 427 25.43 -19.77 0.62
N SER A 428 26.66 -19.44 1.05
CA SER A 428 27.46 -18.37 0.48
C SER A 428 27.64 -18.53 -1.04
N GLY A 429 27.46 -17.44 -1.78
CA GLY A 429 27.54 -17.41 -3.25
C GLY A 429 26.33 -18.02 -3.98
N LYS A 430 25.31 -18.48 -3.25
CA LYS A 430 24.07 -19.05 -3.81
C LYS A 430 22.88 -18.10 -3.62
N GLY A 431 21.80 -18.41 -4.33
CA GLY A 431 20.59 -17.59 -4.32
C GLY A 431 20.75 -16.30 -5.11
N ALA A 432 19.77 -15.42 -4.96
CA ALA A 432 19.71 -14.15 -5.66
C ALA A 432 20.82 -13.20 -5.21
N SER A 433 21.51 -12.62 -6.19
CA SER A 433 22.43 -11.49 -6.02
C SER A 433 22.05 -10.40 -7.02
N PRO A 434 20.91 -9.69 -6.81
CA PRO A 434 20.46 -8.67 -7.75
C PRO A 434 21.41 -7.48 -7.73
N THR A 435 21.68 -6.92 -8.91
CA THR A 435 22.60 -5.78 -9.04
C THR A 435 21.92 -4.41 -8.83
N TYR A 436 20.60 -4.39 -8.74
CA TYR A 436 19.78 -3.18 -8.58
C TYR A 436 18.85 -3.27 -7.36
N PRO A 437 18.58 -2.16 -6.64
CA PRO A 437 17.60 -2.12 -5.55
C PRO A 437 16.19 -2.50 -6.02
N PRO A 438 15.31 -2.98 -5.12
CA PRO A 438 13.88 -2.98 -5.38
C PRO A 438 13.39 -1.54 -5.57
N LEU A 439 12.50 -1.34 -6.54
CA LEU A 439 11.92 -0.04 -6.87
C LEU A 439 10.76 0.31 -5.94
N SER A 440 10.62 1.60 -5.68
CA SER A 440 9.55 2.26 -4.95
C SER A 440 8.93 3.37 -5.81
N PRO A 441 7.75 3.92 -5.45
CA PRO A 441 7.09 4.93 -6.29
C PRO A 441 7.97 6.12 -6.72
N PRO A 442 8.88 6.66 -5.88
CA PRO A 442 9.82 7.72 -6.31
C PRO A 442 10.81 7.33 -7.43
N ASP A 443 11.08 6.04 -7.64
CA ASP A 443 12.08 5.57 -8.59
C ASP A 443 11.54 5.45 -10.04
N VAL A 444 10.22 5.58 -10.21
CA VAL A 444 9.50 5.21 -11.43
C VAL A 444 8.39 6.20 -11.75
N GLY A 445 7.79 6.05 -12.95
CA GLY A 445 6.66 6.85 -13.36
C GLY A 445 7.04 8.26 -13.78
N PRO A 446 6.05 9.14 -13.98
CA PRO A 446 6.27 10.51 -14.40
C PRO A 446 6.94 11.31 -13.30
N SER A 447 7.91 12.15 -13.67
CA SER A 447 8.56 13.12 -12.79
C SER A 447 7.60 14.04 -12.03
N TRP A 448 6.38 14.23 -12.52
CA TRP A 448 5.34 15.08 -11.92
C TRP A 448 4.31 14.28 -11.10
N TRP A 449 4.45 12.96 -11.01
CA TRP A 449 3.55 12.07 -10.26
C TRP A 449 4.20 11.62 -8.94
N GLY A 450 3.47 11.70 -7.83
CA GLY A 450 3.91 11.15 -6.54
C GLY A 450 5.16 11.81 -5.92
N GLN A 451 5.65 12.92 -6.47
CA GLN A 451 6.74 13.68 -5.85
C GLN A 451 6.33 14.19 -4.47
N PRO A 452 7.27 14.24 -3.50
CA PRO A 452 7.07 14.96 -2.27
C PRO A 452 6.65 16.38 -2.61
N TRP A 453 5.45 16.74 -2.20
CA TRP A 453 4.96 18.09 -2.33
C TRP A 453 5.26 18.80 -1.03
N ASP A 454 6.18 19.77 -1.08
CA ASP A 454 6.53 20.64 0.04
C ASP A 454 5.47 21.75 0.14
N PRO A 455 4.64 21.77 1.21
CA PRO A 455 3.56 22.75 1.32
C PRO A 455 4.10 24.16 1.55
N GLU A 456 3.52 25.14 0.87
CA GLU A 456 3.87 26.57 0.97
C GLU A 456 3.74 27.09 2.42
N VAL A 457 2.80 26.53 3.20
CA VAL A 457 2.61 26.92 4.61
C VAL A 457 3.84 26.67 5.48
N LEU A 458 4.75 25.77 5.10
CA LEU A 458 5.98 25.52 5.85
C LEU A 458 6.97 26.70 5.78
N VAL A 459 6.87 27.52 4.73
CA VAL A 459 7.76 28.68 4.49
C VAL A 459 7.03 30.02 4.56
N ASP A 460 5.71 30.02 4.77
CA ASP A 460 4.90 31.23 4.90
C ASP A 460 5.09 31.88 6.28
N SER A 461 5.93 32.91 6.35
CA SER A 461 6.13 33.70 7.57
C SER A 461 4.88 34.41 8.11
N ALA A 462 3.81 34.54 7.32
CA ALA A 462 2.54 35.14 7.74
C ALA A 462 1.61 34.15 8.45
N ARG A 463 1.88 32.83 8.39
CA ARG A 463 1.09 31.78 9.02
C ARG A 463 1.97 30.88 9.89
N VAL A 464 1.76 30.94 11.21
CA VAL A 464 2.50 30.11 12.17
C VAL A 464 1.70 28.83 12.44
N LEU A 465 2.26 27.67 12.07
CA LEU A 465 1.73 26.37 12.47
C LEU A 465 2.03 26.13 13.97
N PRO A 466 1.09 25.52 14.73
CA PRO A 466 1.39 25.03 16.08
C PRO A 466 2.55 24.03 16.05
N ASP A 467 3.33 23.99 17.13
CA ASP A 467 4.42 23.03 17.28
C ASP A 467 3.91 21.75 17.95
N PHE A 468 3.79 20.69 17.16
CA PHE A 468 3.33 19.38 17.60
C PHE A 468 4.48 18.44 18.00
N SER A 469 5.74 18.88 17.88
CA SER A 469 6.93 18.04 18.08
C SER A 469 7.15 17.52 19.50
N TYR A 470 6.33 17.95 20.45
CA TYR A 470 6.36 17.52 21.85
C TYR A 470 5.36 16.41 22.17
N ALA A 471 4.57 15.95 21.19
CA ALA A 471 3.63 14.84 21.38
C ALA A 471 4.35 13.51 21.67
N GLY A 472 3.70 12.66 22.48
CA GLY A 472 4.18 11.31 22.77
C GLY A 472 5.05 11.20 24.02
N TYR A 473 5.41 9.97 24.36
CA TYR A 473 6.27 9.61 25.49
C TYR A 473 7.56 10.44 25.49
N LYS A 474 7.80 11.18 26.59
CA LYS A 474 8.89 12.15 26.74
C LYS A 474 9.02 13.13 25.56
N GLY A 475 7.90 13.43 24.90
CA GLY A 475 7.84 14.24 23.68
C GLY A 475 8.63 13.67 22.51
N GLY A 476 8.80 12.36 22.39
CA GLY A 476 9.50 11.76 21.24
C GLY A 476 11.03 11.85 21.30
N GLU A 477 11.61 12.28 22.42
CA GLU A 477 13.08 12.33 22.61
C GLU A 477 13.70 10.95 22.85
N GLU A 478 12.92 10.01 23.37
CA GLU A 478 13.34 8.65 23.71
C GLU A 478 12.18 7.68 23.43
N PRO A 479 12.45 6.43 23.06
CA PRO A 479 11.42 5.40 22.99
C PRO A 479 10.95 4.98 24.39
N PRO A 480 9.72 4.44 24.53
CA PRO A 480 9.28 3.82 25.77
C PRO A 480 10.23 2.72 26.26
N PRO A 481 10.38 2.56 27.59
CA PRO A 481 11.32 1.62 28.17
C PRO A 481 10.85 0.16 27.99
N ASN A 482 11.80 -0.77 27.86
CA ASN A 482 11.51 -2.19 27.66
C ASN A 482 12.29 -3.12 28.64
N PRO A 483 12.11 -2.99 29.96
CA PRO A 483 12.71 -3.89 30.94
C PRO A 483 12.12 -5.32 30.86
N ASP A 484 12.82 -6.31 31.40
CA ASP A 484 12.36 -7.71 31.47
C ASP A 484 11.18 -7.88 32.44
N VAL A 485 10.42 -8.97 32.25
CA VAL A 485 9.34 -9.36 33.17
C VAL A 485 9.90 -9.62 34.57
N THR A 486 9.36 -8.95 35.58
CA THR A 486 9.80 -9.09 36.98
C THR A 486 8.84 -9.89 37.85
N LEU A 487 7.54 -9.89 37.50
CA LEU A 487 6.47 -10.60 38.19
C LEU A 487 5.58 -11.28 37.15
N ASP A 488 5.18 -12.53 37.38
CA ASP A 488 4.18 -13.21 36.55
C ASP A 488 2.89 -13.38 37.34
N VAL A 489 1.72 -13.05 36.77
CA VAL A 489 0.43 -13.17 37.47
C VAL A 489 0.12 -14.60 37.94
N THR A 490 0.70 -15.61 37.30
CA THR A 490 0.52 -17.03 37.67
C THR A 490 1.21 -17.39 39.00
N ASP A 491 2.32 -16.72 39.34
CA ASP A 491 2.96 -16.84 40.66
C ASP A 491 2.07 -16.33 41.80
N TYR A 492 1.05 -15.52 41.44
CA TYR A 492 0.08 -14.95 42.37
C TYR A 492 -1.29 -15.63 42.27
N GLY A 493 -1.42 -16.73 41.52
CA GLY A 493 -2.61 -17.58 41.50
C GLY A 493 -3.66 -17.24 40.45
N ALA A 494 -3.32 -16.48 39.41
CA ALA A 494 -4.10 -16.43 38.18
C ALA A 494 -3.78 -17.67 37.32
N THR A 495 -4.77 -18.22 36.61
CA THR A 495 -4.61 -19.40 35.75
C THR A 495 -5.37 -19.19 34.45
N GLY A 496 -4.64 -19.04 33.34
CA GLY A 496 -5.27 -18.88 32.03
C GLY A 496 -6.02 -20.14 31.57
N ASP A 497 -7.06 -19.94 30.75
CA ASP A 497 -7.85 -20.97 30.06
C ASP A 497 -8.65 -21.92 30.97
N ASP A 498 -8.87 -21.57 32.24
CA ASP A 498 -9.61 -22.41 33.20
C ASP A 498 -11.06 -21.94 33.47
N MET A 499 -11.48 -20.84 32.85
CA MET A 499 -12.79 -20.18 33.00
C MET A 499 -13.09 -19.63 34.41
N ASN A 500 -12.14 -19.68 35.34
CA ASN A 500 -12.29 -19.14 36.68
C ASN A 500 -11.94 -17.65 36.70
N ASP A 501 -12.38 -16.97 37.75
CA ASP A 501 -12.08 -15.55 37.96
C ASP A 501 -10.65 -15.37 38.49
N ASP A 502 -9.81 -14.66 37.73
CA ASP A 502 -8.40 -14.39 37.98
C ASP A 502 -8.13 -13.09 38.73
N THR A 503 -9.18 -12.31 39.01
CA THR A 503 -9.11 -10.95 39.58
C THR A 503 -8.19 -10.88 40.80
N GLU A 504 -8.34 -11.80 41.74
CA GLU A 504 -7.56 -11.78 42.98
C GLU A 504 -6.09 -12.16 42.75
N GLY A 505 -5.79 -12.95 41.72
CA GLY A 505 -4.41 -13.23 41.31
C GLY A 505 -3.72 -11.98 40.78
N PHE A 506 -4.40 -11.26 39.88
CA PHE A 506 -3.92 -9.97 39.36
C PHE A 506 -3.74 -8.93 40.47
N LYS A 507 -4.73 -8.77 41.36
CA LYS A 507 -4.63 -7.82 42.49
C LYS A 507 -3.44 -8.15 43.41
N ARG A 508 -3.17 -9.43 43.67
CA ARG A 508 -1.99 -9.84 44.46
C ARG A 508 -0.68 -9.50 43.74
N ALA A 509 -0.59 -9.72 42.43
CA ALA A 509 0.57 -9.35 41.63
C ALA A 509 0.80 -7.82 41.64
N ILE A 510 -0.27 -7.02 41.51
CA ILE A 510 -0.22 -5.56 41.60
C ILE A 510 0.22 -5.10 43.00
N GLN A 511 -0.32 -5.70 44.07
CA GLN A 511 0.11 -5.39 45.43
C GLN A 511 1.58 -5.78 45.69
N ALA A 512 2.07 -6.85 45.06
CA ALA A 512 3.48 -7.22 45.11
C ALA A 512 4.33 -6.22 44.33
N ALA A 513 3.87 -5.78 43.15
CA ALA A 513 4.50 -4.73 42.39
C ALA A 513 4.65 -3.46 43.22
N HIS A 514 3.61 -3.00 43.94
CA HIS A 514 3.68 -1.80 44.81
C HIS A 514 4.75 -1.84 45.90
N LYS A 515 5.29 -3.02 46.23
CA LYS A 515 6.32 -3.19 47.28
C LYS A 515 7.76 -3.23 46.72
N GLN A 516 7.93 -3.28 45.40
CA GLN A 516 9.25 -3.33 44.77
C GLN A 516 9.75 -1.93 44.39
N GLU A 517 11.05 -1.69 44.53
CA GLU A 517 11.70 -0.48 44.05
C GLU A 517 12.08 -0.61 42.56
N GLY A 518 12.18 0.51 41.86
CA GLY A 518 12.56 0.54 40.44
C GLY A 518 11.47 0.03 39.50
N TRP A 519 11.86 -0.35 38.28
CA TRP A 519 10.94 -0.85 37.26
C TRP A 519 10.31 -2.18 37.65
N VAL A 520 8.99 -2.25 37.48
CA VAL A 520 8.24 -3.51 37.61
C VAL A 520 7.46 -3.77 36.33
N VAL A 521 7.60 -4.98 35.82
CA VAL A 521 6.82 -5.50 34.71
C VAL A 521 6.00 -6.68 35.21
N ILE A 522 4.68 -6.49 35.22
CA ILE A 522 3.70 -7.54 35.49
C ILE A 522 3.44 -8.27 34.17
N GLY A 523 4.05 -9.44 34.03
CA GLY A 523 3.87 -10.35 32.92
C GLY A 523 2.57 -11.15 33.04
N ILE A 524 1.87 -11.25 31.91
CA ILE A 524 0.68 -12.06 31.72
C ILE A 524 1.03 -13.08 30.63
N PRO A 525 1.19 -14.37 30.98
CA PRO A 525 1.59 -15.36 29.99
C PRO A 525 0.47 -15.60 28.97
N LYS A 526 0.75 -16.45 27.98
CA LYS A 526 -0.25 -16.94 27.04
C LYS A 526 -1.44 -17.57 27.78
N GLY A 527 -2.66 -17.20 27.37
CA GLY A 527 -3.91 -17.74 27.90
C GLY A 527 -5.04 -16.70 27.92
N ARG A 528 -6.27 -17.17 28.17
CA ARG A 528 -7.43 -16.33 28.45
C ARG A 528 -7.65 -16.21 29.97
N PHE A 529 -7.65 -15.00 30.48
CA PHE A 529 -7.85 -14.68 31.90
C PHE A 529 -9.17 -13.92 32.09
N HIS A 530 -9.94 -14.24 33.14
CA HIS A 530 -11.24 -13.62 33.39
C HIS A 530 -11.14 -12.64 34.56
N LEU A 531 -11.48 -11.36 34.33
CA LEU A 531 -11.49 -10.33 35.36
C LEU A 531 -12.92 -9.83 35.62
N SER A 532 -13.28 -9.69 36.89
CA SER A 532 -14.60 -9.26 37.35
C SER A 532 -14.58 -8.01 38.23
N ASP A 533 -13.42 -7.38 38.42
CA ASP A 533 -13.24 -6.15 39.18
C ASP A 533 -12.12 -5.28 38.58
N VAL A 534 -12.02 -4.03 39.02
CA VAL A 534 -11.06 -3.03 38.53
C VAL A 534 -9.64 -3.30 39.01
N MET A 535 -8.68 -3.18 38.09
CA MET A 535 -7.24 -3.24 38.35
C MET A 535 -6.69 -1.84 38.58
N LEU A 536 -6.53 -1.45 39.85
CA LEU A 536 -5.95 -0.17 40.25
C LEU A 536 -4.42 -0.22 40.23
N LEU A 537 -3.81 0.51 39.29
CA LEU A 537 -2.38 0.52 39.02
C LEU A 537 -1.76 1.81 39.58
N GLU A 538 -1.50 1.81 40.88
CA GLU A 538 -1.19 3.02 41.68
C GLU A 538 0.30 3.26 41.98
N ARG A 539 1.19 3.11 40.98
CA ARG A 539 2.63 3.37 41.15
C ARG A 539 3.30 3.84 39.87
N ASP A 540 4.47 4.45 40.04
CA ASP A 540 5.37 4.83 38.94
C ASP A 540 6.22 3.64 38.46
N SER A 541 6.79 3.75 37.25
CA SER A 541 7.70 2.75 36.66
C SER A 541 7.07 1.35 36.58
N LEU A 542 5.88 1.25 36.00
CA LEU A 542 5.07 0.04 35.96
C LEU A 542 4.61 -0.30 34.55
N ILE A 543 4.79 -1.56 34.16
CA ILE A 543 4.32 -2.09 32.88
C ILE A 543 3.41 -3.30 33.12
N VAL A 544 2.27 -3.34 32.42
CA VAL A 544 1.44 -4.56 32.28
C VAL A 544 1.68 -5.14 30.89
N ARG A 545 2.23 -6.36 30.80
CA ARG A 545 2.70 -6.94 29.53
C ARG A 545 2.13 -8.33 29.29
N GLY A 546 1.44 -8.52 28.17
CA GLY A 546 1.07 -9.84 27.67
C GLY A 546 2.15 -10.51 26.80
N SER A 547 1.86 -11.74 26.35
CA SER A 547 2.74 -12.51 25.45
C SER A 547 2.51 -12.21 23.96
N GLY A 548 1.53 -11.37 23.63
CA GLY A 548 1.12 -11.02 22.27
C GLY A 548 -0.39 -10.86 22.15
N VAL A 549 -0.85 -10.03 21.21
CA VAL A 549 -2.29 -9.73 21.00
C VAL A 549 -3.15 -10.97 20.76
N SER A 550 -2.62 -12.00 20.09
CA SER A 550 -3.32 -13.28 19.86
C SER A 550 -3.06 -14.33 20.93
N GLU A 551 -2.11 -14.07 21.84
CA GLU A 551 -1.61 -15.05 22.82
C GLU A 551 -2.20 -14.80 24.21
N THR A 552 -2.35 -13.54 24.62
CA THR A 552 -2.89 -13.15 25.93
C THR A 552 -4.21 -12.41 25.76
N VAL A 553 -5.29 -12.96 26.32
CA VAL A 553 -6.63 -12.36 26.25
C VAL A 553 -7.19 -12.12 27.66
N ILE A 554 -7.55 -10.87 27.96
CA ILE A 554 -8.26 -10.48 29.17
C ILE A 554 -9.75 -10.39 28.85
N SER A 555 -10.55 -11.26 29.46
CA SER A 555 -12.00 -11.34 29.29
C SER A 555 -12.69 -10.63 30.46
N ILE A 556 -13.52 -9.63 30.17
CA ILE A 556 -14.26 -8.87 31.18
C ILE A 556 -15.77 -8.95 30.91
N GLU A 557 -16.50 -9.46 31.89
CA GLU A 557 -17.94 -9.71 31.74
C GLU A 557 -18.83 -8.60 32.30
N LYS A 558 -18.34 -7.91 33.34
CA LYS A 558 -19.09 -6.92 34.12
C LYS A 558 -18.68 -5.51 33.73
N PRO A 559 -19.64 -4.59 33.49
CA PRO A 559 -19.34 -3.19 33.27
C PRO A 559 -19.10 -2.47 34.60
N LEU A 560 -18.42 -1.32 34.55
CA LEU A 560 -18.15 -0.48 35.72
C LEU A 560 -19.43 -0.12 36.50
N GLY A 561 -20.56 0.11 35.82
CA GLY A 561 -21.85 0.38 36.45
C GLY A 561 -22.42 -0.73 37.33
N SER A 562 -21.84 -1.93 37.27
CA SER A 562 -22.21 -3.08 38.12
C SER A 562 -21.21 -3.38 39.24
N LEU A 563 -20.08 -2.66 39.28
CA LEU A 563 -19.01 -2.84 40.25
C LEU A 563 -19.14 -1.84 41.40
N ASP A 564 -18.61 -2.18 42.58
CA ASP A 564 -18.52 -1.24 43.70
C ASP A 564 -17.34 -0.28 43.51
N VAL A 565 -17.48 0.58 42.50
CA VAL A 565 -16.54 1.65 42.19
C VAL A 565 -16.96 2.97 42.85
N ALA A 566 -18.03 2.98 43.66
CA ALA A 566 -18.63 4.18 44.27
C ALA A 566 -17.64 4.96 45.15
N GLY A 567 -16.71 4.26 45.82
CA GLY A 567 -15.63 4.86 46.57
C GLY A 567 -14.59 5.57 45.71
N GLU A 568 -14.53 5.29 44.41
CA GLU A 568 -13.57 5.84 43.45
C GLU A 568 -14.07 7.11 42.73
N PHE A 569 -15.32 7.51 42.95
CA PHE A 569 -15.87 8.77 42.44
C PHE A 569 -15.92 9.83 43.54
N SER A 570 -15.61 11.09 43.18
CA SER A 570 -16.36 12.20 43.78
C SER A 570 -17.74 12.21 43.12
N GLU A 571 -18.85 12.34 43.86
CA GLU A 571 -20.22 12.21 43.34
C GLU A 571 -20.40 12.80 41.92
N PRO A 572 -21.11 12.13 40.99
CA PRO A 572 -21.33 12.67 39.66
C PRO A 572 -22.10 13.99 39.79
N SER A 573 -21.41 15.09 39.47
CA SER A 573 -21.98 16.44 39.50
C SER A 573 -22.90 16.70 38.31
N ASP A 574 -22.91 15.83 37.30
CA ASP A 574 -23.77 15.97 36.15
C ASP A 574 -25.17 15.39 36.40
N THR A 575 -26.14 16.28 36.51
CA THR A 575 -27.57 15.96 36.65
C THR A 575 -28.31 16.02 35.31
N SER A 576 -27.58 16.19 34.20
CA SER A 576 -28.14 16.23 32.86
C SER A 576 -28.91 14.92 32.55
N ARG A 577 -29.99 15.07 31.78
CA ARG A 577 -30.84 13.95 31.38
C ARG A 577 -30.79 13.75 29.88
N VAL A 578 -30.41 12.55 29.47
CA VAL A 578 -30.40 12.11 28.07
C VAL A 578 -31.49 11.06 27.93
N GLN A 579 -32.45 11.30 27.02
CA GLN A 579 -33.60 10.41 26.79
C GLN A 579 -34.37 10.05 28.09
N GLY A 580 -34.42 10.97 29.06
CA GLY A 580 -35.13 10.79 30.33
C GLY A 580 -34.35 10.06 31.43
N ARG A 581 -33.17 9.50 31.14
CA ARG A 581 -32.23 8.90 32.11
C ARG A 581 -31.15 9.92 32.50
N VAL A 582 -30.57 9.79 33.69
CA VAL A 582 -29.37 10.57 34.07
C VAL A 582 -28.22 10.14 33.16
N ALA A 583 -27.43 11.11 32.68
CA ALA A 583 -26.25 10.83 31.87
C ALA A 583 -25.27 9.90 32.60
N SER A 584 -24.65 8.99 31.86
CA SER A 584 -23.72 8.03 32.44
C SER A 584 -22.42 8.71 32.88
N PRO A 585 -21.94 8.52 34.12
CA PRO A 585 -20.62 9.00 34.51
C PRO A 585 -19.50 8.28 33.73
N TYR A 586 -19.77 7.07 33.24
CA TYR A 586 -18.81 6.25 32.50
C TYR A 586 -18.61 6.71 31.05
N SER A 587 -19.35 7.73 30.60
CA SER A 587 -19.14 8.30 29.27
C SER A 587 -17.74 8.88 29.12
N ASN A 588 -17.18 9.49 30.17
CA ASN A 588 -15.90 10.21 30.11
C ASN A 588 -14.90 9.74 31.18
N TRP A 589 -15.24 8.73 31.98
CA TRP A 589 -14.44 8.33 33.15
C TRP A 589 -14.35 6.82 33.31
N GLY A 590 -13.25 6.39 33.95
CA GLY A 590 -13.08 5.02 34.43
C GLY A 590 -12.65 4.02 33.37
N GLY A 591 -12.02 2.94 33.83
CA GLY A 591 -11.57 1.81 33.02
C GLY A 591 -11.30 0.59 33.89
N MET A 592 -11.32 -0.59 33.29
CA MET A 592 -11.02 -1.84 34.00
C MET A 592 -9.55 -1.96 34.39
N PHE A 593 -8.65 -1.36 33.61
CA PHE A 593 -7.28 -1.07 34.04
C PHE A 593 -7.14 0.43 34.26
N TRP A 594 -6.88 0.82 35.49
CA TRP A 594 -6.86 2.23 35.89
C TRP A 594 -5.47 2.60 36.38
N PHE A 595 -4.75 3.31 35.52
CA PHE A 595 -3.45 3.89 35.83
C PHE A 595 -3.67 5.26 36.45
N ARG A 596 -3.25 5.40 37.71
CA ARG A 596 -3.35 6.64 38.49
C ARG A 596 -2.35 6.60 39.63
N ARG A 597 -2.32 7.62 40.49
CA ARG A 597 -1.59 7.56 41.77
C ARG A 597 -2.57 7.30 42.91
N SER A 598 -2.12 6.70 44.00
CA SER A 598 -2.96 6.43 45.18
C SER A 598 -3.56 7.72 45.75
N ARG A 599 -4.83 7.65 46.19
CA ARG A 599 -5.59 8.81 46.71
C ARG A 599 -4.92 9.42 47.95
N MET A 600 -4.57 10.70 47.87
CA MET A 600 -4.02 11.50 48.96
C MET A 600 -4.99 12.66 49.34
N PRO A 601 -4.79 13.33 50.50
CA PRO A 601 -5.63 14.44 50.95
C PRO A 601 -5.67 15.61 49.95
N ALA A 602 -6.77 16.36 49.96
CA ALA A 602 -7.01 17.48 49.03
C ALA A 602 -5.92 18.58 49.13
N GLY A 603 -5.37 18.99 47.98
CA GLY A 603 -4.47 20.15 47.85
C GLY A 603 -3.14 19.89 47.13
N GLU A 604 -2.83 18.63 46.80
CA GLU A 604 -1.61 18.24 46.09
C GLU A 604 -1.94 17.77 44.66
N SER A 605 -1.29 18.34 43.64
CA SER A 605 -1.41 17.92 42.23
C SER A 605 -0.37 16.85 41.96
N HIS A 606 -0.75 15.59 41.67
CA HIS A 606 0.26 14.60 41.27
C HIS A 606 -0.19 13.64 40.16
N THR A 607 0.82 13.30 39.35
CA THR A 607 0.75 12.58 38.09
C THR A 607 1.51 11.25 38.24
N SER A 608 0.97 10.12 37.77
CA SER A 608 1.73 8.87 37.64
C SER A 608 2.67 8.96 36.47
N ILE A 609 3.92 8.56 36.67
CA ILE A 609 4.98 8.74 35.68
C ILE A 609 5.55 7.38 35.27
N GLU A 610 5.90 7.23 34.00
CA GLU A 610 6.61 6.05 33.50
C GLU A 610 5.75 4.78 33.61
N VAL A 611 4.53 4.80 33.06
CA VAL A 611 3.58 3.66 33.12
C VAL A 611 3.10 3.23 31.74
N GLY A 612 2.91 1.92 31.55
CA GLY A 612 2.38 1.43 30.27
C GLY A 612 1.71 0.06 30.26
N MET A 613 1.07 -0.23 29.13
CA MET A 613 0.42 -1.51 28.85
C MET A 613 0.76 -2.00 27.45
N GLU A 614 1.08 -3.29 27.29
CA GLU A 614 1.49 -3.80 25.99
C GLU A 614 1.18 -5.29 25.73
N HIS A 615 1.06 -5.63 24.44
CA HIS A 615 1.08 -7.00 23.90
C HIS A 615 -0.07 -7.92 24.38
N LEU A 616 -1.31 -7.43 24.41
CA LEU A 616 -2.46 -8.21 24.87
C LEU A 616 -3.76 -7.83 24.18
N SER A 617 -4.80 -8.64 24.37
CA SER A 617 -6.18 -8.30 24.00
C SER A 617 -7.05 -8.07 25.23
N ILE A 618 -7.96 -7.10 25.18
CA ILE A 618 -9.04 -6.90 26.16
C ILE A 618 -10.37 -7.12 25.45
N GLU A 619 -11.19 -8.05 25.95
CA GLU A 619 -12.46 -8.43 25.36
C GLU A 619 -13.60 -8.28 26.37
N PHE A 620 -14.58 -7.44 26.01
CA PHE A 620 -15.84 -7.35 26.74
C PHE A 620 -16.90 -8.25 26.11
N ASN A 621 -17.90 -8.62 26.94
CA ASN A 621 -19.12 -9.23 26.45
C ASN A 621 -19.80 -8.34 25.39
N SER A 622 -20.20 -8.95 24.28
CA SER A 622 -20.93 -8.26 23.21
C SER A 622 -22.39 -8.06 23.62
N VAL A 623 -22.67 -6.96 24.30
CA VAL A 623 -24.03 -6.52 24.68
C VAL A 623 -24.48 -5.34 23.82
N PRO A 624 -25.79 -5.10 23.62
CA PRO A 624 -26.25 -3.93 22.89
C PRO A 624 -25.73 -2.61 23.48
N TYR A 625 -25.22 -1.71 22.65
CA TYR A 625 -24.77 -0.38 23.08
C TYR A 625 -25.94 0.43 23.65
N GLY A 626 -25.77 0.96 24.86
CA GLY A 626 -26.80 1.69 25.62
C GLY A 626 -27.24 3.02 24.99
N GLY A 627 -26.42 3.57 24.09
CA GLY A 627 -26.65 4.85 23.42
C GLY A 627 -25.77 5.98 23.95
N HIS A 628 -25.67 7.07 23.18
CA HIS A 628 -24.83 8.23 23.48
C HIS A 628 -25.15 8.81 24.86
N HIS A 629 -24.14 8.84 25.75
CA HIS A 629 -24.24 9.27 27.15
C HIS A 629 -25.08 8.37 28.07
N LEU A 630 -25.34 7.14 27.67
CA LEU A 630 -26.13 6.15 28.41
C LEU A 630 -25.36 4.84 28.63
N GLU A 631 -24.03 4.89 28.58
CA GLU A 631 -23.13 3.74 28.66
C GLU A 631 -23.19 3.05 30.02
N ASP A 632 -23.10 1.72 30.04
CA ASP A 632 -23.03 0.95 31.29
C ASP A 632 -21.60 0.95 31.88
N GLY A 633 -20.60 1.26 31.05
CA GLY A 633 -19.21 1.45 31.46
C GLY A 633 -18.32 0.25 31.13
N TYR A 634 -18.47 -0.34 29.95
CA TYR A 634 -17.51 -1.31 29.40
C TYR A 634 -16.25 -0.59 28.91
N ASN A 635 -15.50 0.05 29.83
CA ASN A 635 -14.36 0.89 29.51
C ASN A 635 -13.04 0.14 29.77
N ALA A 636 -12.13 0.06 28.79
CA ALA A 636 -10.97 -0.83 28.90
C ALA A 636 -9.85 -0.24 29.77
N VAL A 637 -9.27 0.88 29.33
CA VAL A 637 -8.09 1.48 29.97
C VAL A 637 -8.38 2.94 30.29
N TYR A 638 -8.02 3.34 31.51
CA TYR A 638 -8.11 4.71 31.96
C TYR A 638 -6.76 5.21 32.48
N PHE A 639 -6.22 6.21 31.79
CA PHE A 639 -5.05 6.96 32.20
C PHE A 639 -5.52 8.25 32.88
N GLU A 640 -5.51 8.26 34.21
CA GLU A 640 -5.90 9.42 35.01
C GLU A 640 -4.67 10.07 35.61
N GLY A 641 -4.37 11.30 35.18
CA GLY A 641 -3.20 12.02 35.65
C GLY A 641 -1.91 11.28 35.32
N VAL A 642 -1.70 10.88 34.07
CA VAL A 642 -0.49 10.15 33.65
C VAL A 642 0.46 11.03 32.84
N ARG A 643 1.77 10.90 33.09
CA ARG A 643 2.82 11.54 32.29
C ARG A 643 3.88 10.55 31.87
N ASN A 644 4.42 10.71 30.66
CA ASN A 644 5.39 9.76 30.10
C ASN A 644 4.82 8.33 30.13
N GLY A 645 3.58 8.19 29.64
CA GLY A 645 2.92 6.90 29.56
C GLY A 645 2.98 6.31 28.16
N TRP A 646 2.66 5.02 28.02
CA TRP A 646 2.46 4.43 26.70
C TRP A 646 1.50 3.25 26.71
N MET A 647 0.95 2.95 25.53
CA MET A 647 0.22 1.71 25.28
C MET A 647 0.55 1.24 23.87
N ARG A 648 1.00 -0.01 23.70
CA ARG A 648 1.38 -0.53 22.38
C ARG A 648 0.99 -1.96 22.12
N ASP A 649 0.63 -2.25 20.87
CA ASP A 649 0.23 -3.59 20.41
C ASP A 649 -0.89 -4.17 21.29
N VAL A 650 -2.02 -3.47 21.33
CA VAL A 650 -3.20 -3.90 22.11
C VAL A 650 -4.45 -3.94 21.23
N GLU A 651 -5.23 -5.00 21.37
CA GLU A 651 -6.56 -5.11 20.76
C GLU A 651 -7.66 -4.96 21.83
N ILE A 652 -8.67 -4.14 21.58
CA ILE A 652 -9.82 -3.93 22.47
C ILE A 652 -11.10 -4.28 21.71
N LYS A 653 -11.91 -5.19 22.26
CA LYS A 653 -13.16 -5.67 21.65
C LYS A 653 -14.38 -5.33 22.49
N ASN A 654 -15.42 -4.83 21.82
CA ASN A 654 -16.76 -4.62 22.37
C ASN A 654 -16.85 -3.61 23.53
N ALA A 655 -15.94 -2.65 23.58
CA ALA A 655 -15.94 -1.60 24.60
C ALA A 655 -17.01 -0.52 24.35
N ASP A 656 -17.48 0.11 25.44
CA ASP A 656 -18.16 1.40 25.39
C ASP A 656 -17.14 2.53 25.20
N ALA A 657 -16.01 2.48 25.91
CA ALA A 657 -14.84 3.32 25.68
C ALA A 657 -13.56 2.47 25.63
N GLY A 658 -12.77 2.57 24.57
CA GLY A 658 -11.51 1.84 24.46
C GLY A 658 -10.48 2.37 25.46
N ILE A 659 -9.99 3.59 25.20
CA ILE A 659 -8.97 4.25 26.02
C ILE A 659 -9.47 5.65 26.37
N ILE A 660 -9.46 6.00 27.64
CA ILE A 660 -9.72 7.35 28.10
C ILE A 660 -8.44 7.89 28.75
N LEU A 661 -8.03 9.09 28.33
CA LEU A 661 -6.94 9.85 28.92
C LEU A 661 -7.53 11.09 29.56
N ASN A 662 -7.34 11.25 30.86
CA ASN A 662 -7.80 12.41 31.59
C ASN A 662 -6.63 13.04 32.34
N MET A 663 -6.43 14.35 32.16
CA MET A 663 -5.30 15.08 32.76
C MET A 663 -3.94 14.44 32.44
N ALA A 664 -3.81 13.83 31.25
CA ALA A 664 -2.60 13.13 30.84
C ALA A 664 -1.68 14.01 29.99
N SER A 665 -0.38 13.73 30.00
CA SER A 665 0.57 14.41 29.13
C SER A 665 1.70 13.52 28.64
N GLN A 666 2.20 13.77 27.43
CA GLN A 666 3.35 13.03 26.89
C GLN A 666 3.11 11.51 26.91
N VAL A 667 1.98 11.06 26.35
CA VAL A 667 1.62 9.63 26.26
C VAL A 667 1.64 9.20 24.79
N THR A 668 2.23 8.05 24.50
CA THR A 668 2.18 7.42 23.15
C THR A 668 1.24 6.23 23.14
N LEU A 669 0.26 6.23 22.24
CA LEU A 669 -0.60 5.09 21.93
C LEU A 669 -0.25 4.61 20.52
N GLU A 670 0.23 3.38 20.39
CA GLU A 670 0.75 2.84 19.12
C GLU A 670 0.14 1.47 18.81
N ASN A 671 -0.17 1.20 17.54
CA ASN A 671 -0.61 -0.13 17.08
C ASN A 671 -1.85 -0.66 17.84
N ILE A 672 -2.85 0.19 18.03
CA ILE A 672 -4.08 -0.15 18.75
C ILE A 672 -5.20 -0.53 17.77
N LEU A 673 -5.84 -1.67 18.01
CA LEU A 673 -7.04 -2.09 17.28
C LEU A 673 -8.27 -2.03 18.20
N ILE A 674 -9.26 -1.21 17.86
CA ILE A 674 -10.55 -1.15 18.54
C ILE A 674 -11.62 -1.71 17.60
N ALA A 675 -12.19 -2.84 17.99
CA ALA A 675 -13.09 -3.65 17.16
C ALA A 675 -14.34 -4.12 17.92
N GLY A 676 -15.23 -4.80 17.20
CA GLY A 676 -16.45 -5.39 17.76
C GLY A 676 -17.69 -4.54 17.52
N ARG A 677 -18.62 -4.55 18.49
CA ARG A 677 -19.98 -3.98 18.37
C ARG A 677 -20.08 -2.46 18.15
N GLY A 678 -19.01 -1.72 18.41
CA GLY A 678 -19.03 -0.26 18.48
C GLY A 678 -19.53 0.25 19.84
N GLY A 679 -19.03 1.42 20.23
CA GLY A 679 -19.33 2.08 21.49
C GLY A 679 -19.35 3.59 21.35
N HIS A 680 -19.15 4.28 22.47
CA HIS A 680 -19.06 5.73 22.52
C HIS A 680 -17.71 6.21 21.99
N TYR A 681 -16.62 5.92 22.71
CA TYR A 681 -15.27 6.37 22.35
C TYR A 681 -14.37 5.21 21.92
N GLY A 682 -13.58 5.42 20.86
CA GLY A 682 -12.39 4.59 20.64
C GLY A 682 -11.30 5.05 21.60
N ILE A 683 -10.76 6.24 21.33
CA ILE A 683 -9.81 6.94 22.20
C ILE A 683 -10.37 8.32 22.53
N HIS A 684 -10.39 8.69 23.81
CA HIS A 684 -10.86 10.00 24.26
C HIS A 684 -9.78 10.73 25.07
N THR A 685 -9.52 11.99 24.72
CA THR A 685 -8.61 12.87 25.46
C THR A 685 -9.40 13.99 26.15
N GLN A 686 -9.35 13.99 27.48
CA GLN A 686 -9.97 15.01 28.32
C GLN A 686 -8.89 15.75 29.09
N ASP A 687 -8.87 17.08 28.98
CA ASP A 687 -7.89 17.95 29.65
C ASP A 687 -6.43 17.45 29.52
N SER A 688 -6.09 16.88 28.36
CA SER A 688 -4.85 16.14 28.12
C SER A 688 -4.05 16.74 26.96
N LYS A 689 -2.73 16.81 27.12
CA LYS A 689 -1.84 17.50 26.17
C LYS A 689 -0.71 16.63 25.64
N HIS A 690 -0.25 16.88 24.43
CA HIS A 690 0.93 16.20 23.88
C HIS A 690 0.78 14.68 23.81
N ILE A 691 -0.41 14.20 23.45
CA ILE A 691 -0.69 12.78 23.23
C ILE A 691 -0.35 12.43 21.78
N LEU A 692 0.46 11.40 21.57
CA LEU A 692 0.73 10.83 20.25
C LEU A 692 -0.11 9.56 20.08
N ILE A 693 -0.94 9.54 19.04
CA ILE A 693 -1.80 8.42 18.66
C ILE A 693 -1.37 7.97 17.27
N GLU A 694 -0.72 6.83 17.16
CA GLU A 694 -0.08 6.35 15.93
C GLU A 694 -0.56 4.95 15.54
N ASN A 695 -0.77 4.76 14.24
CA ASN A 695 -1.14 3.47 13.65
C ASN A 695 -2.31 2.75 14.34
N ILE A 696 -3.40 3.49 14.60
CA ILE A 696 -4.62 2.93 15.17
C ILE A 696 -5.60 2.50 14.10
N ARG A 697 -6.40 1.48 14.42
CA ARG A 697 -7.58 1.07 13.64
C ARG A 697 -8.80 1.06 14.55
N VAL A 698 -9.78 1.89 14.22
CA VAL A 698 -11.06 1.94 14.95
C VAL A 698 -12.19 1.65 13.97
N HIS A 699 -12.95 0.58 14.23
CA HIS A 699 -14.08 0.21 13.38
C HIS A 699 -15.17 1.29 13.34
N SER A 700 -15.81 1.45 12.17
CA SER A 700 -16.68 2.58 11.83
C SER A 700 -17.96 2.68 12.65
N ASN A 701 -18.37 1.62 13.35
CA ASN A 701 -19.55 1.63 14.22
C ASN A 701 -19.35 2.35 15.57
N THR A 702 -18.12 2.74 15.92
CA THR A 702 -17.84 3.59 17.09
C THR A 702 -18.32 5.02 16.85
N LEU A 703 -19.00 5.63 17.84
CA LEU A 703 -19.61 6.95 17.69
C LEU A 703 -18.57 8.07 17.61
N HIS A 704 -17.48 7.99 18.39
CA HIS A 704 -16.37 8.93 18.40
C HIS A 704 -15.04 8.15 18.38
N PRO A 705 -14.51 7.80 17.19
CA PRO A 705 -13.32 6.96 17.06
C PRO A 705 -12.08 7.54 17.77
N VAL A 706 -11.83 8.82 17.56
CA VAL A 706 -10.87 9.63 18.31
C VAL A 706 -11.57 10.92 18.67
N GLY A 707 -11.75 11.17 19.97
CA GLY A 707 -12.39 12.35 20.51
C GLY A 707 -11.46 13.14 21.42
N CYS A 708 -11.72 14.44 21.53
CA CYS A 708 -11.01 15.34 22.41
C CYS A 708 -12.02 16.30 23.05
N ALA A 709 -11.78 16.72 24.30
CA ALA A 709 -12.61 17.64 25.05
C ALA A 709 -11.80 18.42 26.11
N GLY A 710 -12.34 19.56 26.54
CA GLY A 710 -11.77 20.37 27.62
C GLY A 710 -10.53 21.16 27.20
N ASP A 711 -9.56 21.31 28.09
CA ASP A 711 -8.26 21.95 27.83
C ASP A 711 -7.28 21.04 27.07
N SER A 712 -7.78 20.05 26.32
CA SER A 712 -6.96 19.15 25.52
C SER A 712 -6.35 19.86 24.31
N GLY A 713 -5.08 19.54 23.99
CA GLY A 713 -4.35 20.22 22.92
C GLY A 713 -2.97 19.66 22.60
N TYR A 714 -2.43 20.09 21.47
CA TYR A 714 -1.13 19.67 20.92
C TYR A 714 -1.02 18.15 20.76
N ASN A 715 -2.16 17.48 20.55
CA ASN A 715 -2.23 16.05 20.31
C ASN A 715 -2.03 15.76 18.82
N VAL A 716 -1.40 14.62 18.52
CA VAL A 716 -1.10 14.16 17.17
C VAL A 716 -1.79 12.82 16.94
N VAL A 717 -2.60 12.73 15.88
CA VAL A 717 -3.17 11.48 15.38
C VAL A 717 -2.57 11.22 14.01
N THR A 718 -1.74 10.17 13.89
CA THR A 718 -0.97 9.91 12.66
C THR A 718 -1.09 8.48 12.17
N ALA A 719 -0.89 8.28 10.85
CA ALA A 719 -0.77 6.99 10.17
C ALA A 719 -1.89 5.98 10.48
N SER A 720 -3.12 6.46 10.72
CA SER A 720 -4.21 5.67 11.25
C SER A 720 -5.38 5.50 10.26
N SER A 721 -6.19 4.45 10.46
CA SER A 721 -7.43 4.22 9.70
C SER A 721 -8.62 4.30 10.64
N ILE A 722 -9.44 5.34 10.49
CA ILE A 722 -10.57 5.64 11.37
C ILE A 722 -11.86 5.86 10.57
N GLY A 723 -13.01 5.69 11.23
CA GLY A 723 -14.32 5.91 10.60
C GLY A 723 -14.64 7.37 10.30
N HIS A 724 -14.34 8.29 11.22
CA HIS A 724 -14.47 9.73 11.05
C HIS A 724 -13.60 10.46 12.07
N ILE A 725 -13.36 11.75 11.84
CA ILE A 725 -12.67 12.64 12.77
C ILE A 725 -13.71 13.41 13.59
N TYR A 726 -13.59 13.36 14.91
CA TYR A 726 -14.42 14.09 15.85
C TYR A 726 -13.55 14.98 16.75
N ASP A 727 -13.52 16.27 16.47
CA ASP A 727 -12.79 17.28 17.26
C ASP A 727 -13.78 18.38 17.70
N ALA A 728 -14.49 18.10 18.78
CA ALA A 728 -15.55 18.95 19.31
C ALA A 728 -15.29 19.23 20.80
N GLY A 729 -15.07 20.51 21.13
CA GLY A 729 -14.87 20.95 22.52
C GLY A 729 -13.43 21.03 23.00
N CYS A 730 -12.42 21.03 22.13
CA CYS A 730 -11.01 21.23 22.48
C CYS A 730 -10.62 22.71 22.46
N ALA A 731 -9.96 23.17 23.53
CA ALA A 731 -9.53 24.57 23.63
C ALA A 731 -8.26 24.89 22.81
N GLU A 732 -7.45 23.88 22.50
CA GLU A 732 -6.09 24.03 21.96
C GLU A 732 -5.88 23.20 20.67
N PRO A 733 -4.84 23.50 19.86
CA PRO A 733 -4.71 22.94 18.52
C PRO A 733 -4.34 21.48 18.50
N ASN A 734 -5.00 20.68 17.65
CA ASN A 734 -4.63 19.28 17.39
C ASN A 734 -4.21 19.06 15.93
N LEU A 735 -3.35 18.06 15.71
CA LEU A 735 -2.90 17.61 14.41
C LEU A 735 -3.50 16.22 14.10
N TYR A 736 -4.21 16.14 12.98
CA TYR A 736 -4.59 14.87 12.38
C TYR A 736 -3.83 14.77 11.07
N GLU A 737 -2.99 13.73 10.91
CA GLU A 737 -2.17 13.57 9.73
C GLU A 737 -2.08 12.15 9.16
N GLY A 738 -1.87 12.04 7.85
CA GLY A 738 -1.62 10.74 7.20
C GLY A 738 -2.77 9.74 7.38
N LEU A 739 -4.00 10.23 7.62
CA LEU A 739 -5.13 9.39 7.98
C LEU A 739 -5.87 8.90 6.75
N THR A 740 -6.31 7.65 6.79
CA THR A 740 -7.39 7.16 5.91
C THR A 740 -8.71 7.19 6.67
N VAL A 741 -9.63 8.04 6.24
CA VAL A 741 -10.95 8.19 6.84
C VAL A 741 -11.98 7.49 5.95
N ARG A 742 -12.69 6.51 6.49
CA ARG A 742 -13.66 5.68 5.74
C ARG A 742 -15.10 6.12 6.01
N GLY A 743 -15.75 6.71 5.01
CA GLY A 743 -17.16 7.07 5.08
C GLY A 743 -18.08 5.85 5.08
N ASP A 744 -19.10 5.87 5.95
CA ASP A 744 -20.09 4.80 6.07
C ASP A 744 -21.35 5.00 5.20
N SER A 745 -22.19 3.97 5.13
CA SER A 745 -23.49 3.99 4.45
C SER A 745 -24.60 4.73 5.20
N MET A 746 -24.34 5.17 6.44
CA MET A 746 -25.33 5.87 7.27
C MET A 746 -25.37 7.37 7.00
N GLY A 747 -24.46 7.90 6.17
CA GLY A 747 -24.45 9.30 5.76
C GLY A 747 -23.96 10.24 6.87
N ARG A 748 -23.16 9.72 7.82
CA ARG A 748 -22.53 10.56 8.85
C ARG A 748 -21.44 11.45 8.22
N PRO A 749 -21.27 12.70 8.68
CA PRO A 749 -20.16 13.54 8.26
C PRO A 749 -18.82 12.86 8.56
N ILE A 750 -17.89 12.90 7.61
CA ILE A 750 -16.54 12.30 7.73
C ILE A 750 -15.63 13.14 8.65
N LEU A 751 -15.99 14.40 8.83
CA LEU A 751 -15.36 15.37 9.72
C LEU A 751 -16.49 16.09 10.46
N ASP A 752 -16.52 15.93 11.77
CA ASP A 752 -17.39 16.67 12.68
C ASP A 752 -16.49 17.50 13.61
N VAL A 753 -16.43 18.81 13.34
CA VAL A 753 -15.53 19.75 14.00
C VAL A 753 -16.36 20.93 14.46
N GLU A 754 -16.26 21.31 15.73
CA GLU A 754 -16.94 22.49 16.25
C GLU A 754 -16.25 23.79 15.82
N PHE A 755 -17.03 24.86 15.59
CA PHE A 755 -16.62 26.14 14.98
C PHE A 755 -15.46 26.91 15.65
N TYR A 756 -14.96 26.47 16.81
CA TYR A 756 -13.99 27.22 17.63
C TYR A 756 -12.66 26.49 17.90
N SER A 757 -12.57 25.18 17.64
CA SER A 757 -11.34 24.40 17.86
C SER A 757 -10.30 24.75 16.77
N PRO A 758 -9.06 25.16 17.12
CA PRO A 758 -7.99 25.25 16.14
C PRO A 758 -7.58 23.83 15.70
N LEU A 759 -7.52 23.57 14.40
CA LEU A 759 -7.34 22.22 13.86
C LEU A 759 -6.39 22.21 12.67
N VAL A 760 -5.46 21.26 12.65
CA VAL A 760 -4.58 21.00 11.50
C VAL A 760 -4.90 19.62 10.93
N LEU A 761 -5.34 19.60 9.68
CA LEU A 761 -5.54 18.39 8.88
C LEU A 761 -4.42 18.31 7.84
N TRP A 762 -3.66 17.24 7.83
CA TRP A 762 -2.45 17.12 7.00
C TRP A 762 -2.39 15.77 6.30
N ASN A 763 -2.29 15.71 4.97
CA ASN A 763 -2.24 14.44 4.23
C ASN A 763 -3.42 13.49 4.53
N ILE A 764 -4.65 14.00 4.47
CA ILE A 764 -5.86 13.23 4.79
C ILE A 764 -6.43 12.59 3.52
N LYS A 765 -6.67 11.27 3.56
CA LYS A 765 -7.30 10.50 2.50
C LYS A 765 -8.71 10.09 2.90
N ILE A 766 -9.70 10.46 2.10
CA ILE A 766 -11.11 10.12 2.34
C ILE A 766 -11.57 9.05 1.34
N HIS A 767 -11.95 7.88 1.85
CA HIS A 767 -12.48 6.75 1.07
C HIS A 767 -13.97 6.53 1.36
N TYR A 768 -14.77 6.21 0.33
CA TYR A 768 -16.19 5.91 0.50
C TYR A 768 -16.49 4.46 0.11
N ASP A 769 -16.85 3.61 1.08
CA ASP A 769 -17.12 2.18 0.83
C ASP A 769 -18.35 1.97 -0.11
N HIS A 770 -19.27 2.96 -0.22
CA HIS A 770 -20.48 2.90 -1.06
C HIS A 770 -20.87 4.25 -1.74
N VAL A 771 -20.27 4.54 -2.89
CA VAL A 771 -20.47 5.79 -3.67
C VAL A 771 -21.94 6.09 -4.03
N ARG A 772 -22.82 5.08 -4.11
CA ARG A 772 -24.22 5.25 -4.54
C ARG A 772 -25.14 5.97 -3.55
N ALA A 773 -24.78 6.04 -2.27
CA ALA A 773 -25.63 6.63 -1.23
C ALA A 773 -25.36 8.13 -1.00
N VAL A 774 -24.20 8.62 -1.42
CA VAL A 774 -23.73 9.98 -1.15
C VAL A 774 -23.92 10.85 -2.39
N ARG A 775 -24.66 11.96 -2.29
CA ARG A 775 -24.79 12.93 -3.39
C ARG A 775 -23.58 13.87 -3.39
N PRO A 776 -22.75 13.91 -4.44
CA PRO A 776 -21.65 14.85 -4.52
C PRO A 776 -22.15 16.30 -4.67
N PRO A 777 -21.38 17.29 -4.20
CA PRO A 777 -20.11 17.17 -3.48
C PRO A 777 -20.30 16.84 -2.00
N VAL A 778 -19.31 16.18 -1.40
CA VAL A 778 -19.29 16.00 0.06
C VAL A 778 -18.78 17.27 0.70
N TYR A 779 -19.52 17.79 1.67
CA TYR A 779 -19.12 18.98 2.42
C TYR A 779 -18.27 18.55 3.62
N LEU A 780 -17.08 19.14 3.77
CA LEU A 780 -16.48 19.20 5.11
C LEU A 780 -17.31 20.19 5.91
N GLY A 781 -17.83 19.75 7.06
CA GLY A 781 -18.68 20.56 7.94
C GLY A 781 -18.01 21.85 8.41
N ALA A 782 -18.80 22.74 9.00
CA ALA A 782 -18.46 23.92 9.82
C ALA A 782 -16.97 24.25 10.12
N LEU A 783 -16.13 24.52 9.11
CA LEU A 783 -14.75 24.93 9.35
C LEU A 783 -14.74 26.38 9.83
N GLY A 784 -14.40 26.58 11.11
CA GLY A 784 -14.13 27.91 11.67
C GLY A 784 -12.95 28.60 10.97
N ASP A 785 -12.64 29.82 11.39
CA ASP A 785 -11.53 30.63 10.86
C ASP A 785 -10.12 30.13 11.27
N ARG A 786 -10.03 29.07 12.08
CA ARG A 786 -8.78 28.53 12.67
C ARG A 786 -8.41 27.11 12.18
N VAL A 787 -8.85 26.73 10.99
CA VAL A 787 -8.53 25.41 10.39
C VAL A 787 -7.46 25.54 9.33
N THR A 788 -6.47 24.65 9.36
CA THR A 788 -5.46 24.45 8.33
C THR A 788 -5.64 23.08 7.69
N VAL A 789 -5.80 23.02 6.37
CA VAL A 789 -5.88 21.76 5.62
C VAL A 789 -4.83 21.74 4.52
N VAL A 790 -3.96 20.75 4.56
CA VAL A 790 -2.85 20.58 3.62
C VAL A 790 -2.87 19.15 3.10
N GLY A 791 -2.98 18.94 1.79
CA GLY A 791 -3.00 17.61 1.18
C GLY A 791 -4.25 16.81 1.55
N LEU A 792 -5.39 17.15 0.95
CA LEU A 792 -6.64 16.42 1.12
C LEU A 792 -7.03 15.73 -0.18
N SER A 793 -6.99 14.40 -0.20
CA SER A 793 -7.43 13.58 -1.33
C SER A 793 -8.71 12.83 -1.01
N SER A 794 -9.59 12.68 -1.99
CA SER A 794 -10.85 11.96 -1.83
C SER A 794 -11.30 11.32 -3.13
N ASP A 795 -11.96 10.17 -3.03
CA ASP A 795 -12.59 9.51 -4.19
C ASP A 795 -13.75 10.31 -4.78
N LEU A 796 -14.31 11.25 -4.02
CA LEU A 796 -15.37 12.16 -4.46
C LEU A 796 -14.91 13.63 -4.35
N PRO A 797 -15.40 14.53 -5.22
CA PRO A 797 -15.11 15.96 -5.08
C PRO A 797 -15.57 16.49 -3.71
N VAL A 798 -14.63 17.09 -2.97
CA VAL A 798 -14.89 17.68 -1.66
C VAL A 798 -15.13 19.18 -1.83
N ARG A 799 -16.19 19.71 -1.19
CA ARG A 799 -16.38 21.15 -1.04
C ARG A 799 -16.08 21.57 0.39
N MET A 800 -15.18 22.53 0.53
CA MET A 800 -14.93 23.19 1.79
C MET A 800 -16.04 24.20 2.05
N ASN A 801 -16.73 24.10 3.18
CA ASN A 801 -17.60 25.17 3.65
C ASN A 801 -16.73 26.16 4.45
N SER A 802 -15.96 27.00 3.73
CA SER A 802 -14.98 27.88 4.34
C SER A 802 -15.65 29.05 5.07
N GLY A 803 -15.47 29.12 6.40
CA GLY A 803 -15.53 30.38 7.12
C GLY A 803 -14.44 31.34 6.64
N ALA A 804 -14.62 32.65 6.81
CA ALA A 804 -13.61 33.64 6.46
C ALA A 804 -12.39 33.52 7.41
N GLY A 805 -11.37 32.71 7.05
CA GLY A 805 -10.08 32.66 7.76
C GLY A 805 -9.22 31.39 7.61
N GLY A 806 -9.81 30.25 7.24
CA GLY A 806 -9.07 28.98 7.10
C GLY A 806 -7.96 28.98 6.03
N TYR A 807 -7.00 28.06 6.17
CA TYR A 807 -5.96 27.78 5.16
C TYR A 807 -6.24 26.46 4.46
N TYR A 808 -6.15 26.45 3.13
CA TYR A 808 -6.40 25.26 2.33
C TYR A 808 -5.37 25.18 1.20
N GLU A 809 -4.63 24.07 1.15
CA GLU A 809 -3.57 23.84 0.18
C GLU A 809 -3.58 22.36 -0.25
N GLY A 810 -3.34 22.07 -1.53
CA GLY A 810 -3.34 20.68 -2.01
C GLY A 810 -4.69 19.94 -1.84
N THR A 811 -5.82 20.64 -1.85
CA THR A 811 -7.16 20.04 -1.75
C THR A 811 -7.73 19.72 -3.13
N ASN A 812 -8.44 18.60 -3.28
CA ASN A 812 -8.97 18.12 -4.58
C ASN A 812 -7.89 17.93 -5.65
N TRP A 813 -6.66 17.63 -5.23
CA TRP A 813 -5.58 17.35 -6.19
C TRP A 813 -5.96 16.14 -7.04
N PRO A 814 -5.78 16.20 -8.37
CA PRO A 814 -6.29 15.16 -9.26
C PRO A 814 -5.46 13.87 -9.22
N GLY A 815 -4.30 13.86 -8.53
CA GLY A 815 -3.44 12.70 -8.30
C GLY A 815 -3.14 12.44 -6.81
N GLU A 816 -2.28 11.48 -6.50
CA GLU A 816 -1.82 11.25 -5.13
C GLU A 816 -0.71 12.25 -4.79
N LEU A 817 -0.98 13.18 -3.87
CA LEU A 817 0.05 14.05 -3.28
C LEU A 817 0.80 13.27 -2.22
N THR A 818 2.11 13.14 -2.38
CA THR A 818 2.98 12.65 -1.31
C THR A 818 3.32 13.84 -0.43
N VAL A 819 2.57 14.05 0.64
CA VAL A 819 2.87 15.14 1.60
C VAL A 819 3.70 14.56 2.75
N PRO A 820 4.93 15.07 3.01
CA PRO A 820 5.74 14.64 4.15
C PRO A 820 5.00 14.83 5.48
N SER A 821 5.32 14.04 6.50
CA SER A 821 4.69 14.18 7.83
C SER A 821 5.06 15.51 8.48
N LEU A 822 4.05 16.24 8.97
CA LEU A 822 4.27 17.50 9.68
C LEU A 822 4.88 17.24 11.05
N TYR A 823 4.38 16.25 11.80
CA TYR A 823 4.94 15.90 13.10
C TYR A 823 6.40 15.50 13.00
N GLN A 824 6.75 14.59 12.08
CA GLN A 824 8.14 14.14 11.91
C GLN A 824 9.06 15.28 11.46
N TYR A 825 8.59 16.16 10.58
CA TYR A 825 9.34 17.36 10.19
C TYR A 825 9.61 18.28 11.41
N GLN A 826 8.59 18.57 12.21
CA GLN A 826 8.75 19.42 13.39
C GLN A 826 9.64 18.76 14.45
N LEU A 827 9.47 17.46 14.68
CA LEU A 827 10.28 16.67 15.60
C LEU A 827 11.75 16.65 15.19
N GLY A 828 12.06 16.30 13.94
CA GLY A 828 13.42 16.31 13.44
C GLY A 828 14.08 17.69 13.57
N LYS A 829 13.33 18.77 13.28
CA LYS A 829 13.83 20.13 13.44
C LYS A 829 14.12 20.49 14.90
N ARG A 830 13.26 20.06 15.84
CA ARG A 830 13.46 20.29 17.28
C ARG A 830 14.67 19.51 17.81
N LEU A 831 14.86 18.27 17.33
CA LEU A 831 15.97 17.40 17.73
C LEU A 831 17.29 17.71 17.00
N GLY A 832 17.26 18.55 15.96
CA GLY A 832 18.43 18.92 15.16
C GLY A 832 18.87 17.85 14.15
N GLU A 833 17.94 17.00 13.73
CA GLU A 833 18.15 15.90 12.78
C GLU A 833 17.96 16.32 11.31
N ILE A 834 17.34 17.49 11.06
CA ILE A 834 17.13 18.07 9.72
C ILE A 834 17.48 19.56 9.65
#